data_AF-A0A4T0X4X4-F1
#
_entry.id   AF-A0A4T0X4X4-F1
#
_cell.length_a   1.000
_cell.length_b   1.000
_cell.length_c   1.000
_cell.angle_alpha   90.00
_cell.angle_beta   90.00
_cell.angle_gamma   90.00
#
_symmetry.space_group_name_H-M   'P 1'
#
loop_
_entity.id
_entity.type
_entity.pdbx_description
1 polymer ?
#
loop_
_entity_poly.entity_id
_entity_poly.type
_entity_poly.pdbx_seq_one_letter_code
_entity_poly.pdbx_strand_id
1 'polypeptide(L)'
;MSQDALKKYGKGASLLLKMGYIPGKGLGENGRGIVEPIMPTILKRGEGIKVEESKKMMSRVVDEWTDSSDDESMHVEESGLKSVEFNQSDTFKSEYEIPELYEIVRDLLRLKIDVPNEIINKAEDTSAKQDLSLRTVLFKLLKSINSDQPKLKYLDSEINQLSQKKQLYTVDIEVMENFRKIVEVEKDLDVDKVINIPGVRDIDLELRDDLVELAMLKVQEFWQSAVDACNFEDIVSLGELLDKAAAYLSLQELSSTELIKIRSSRSSLKNKTLLSLNIVGTVILKPLLLKLNFFYQNWNVFNVNLGIGVFEEVRDSEIFSDTLFDLIIVKAIVIPKLYDSLLEVSVFDEVEWLVPWLELLPLYFDQLVESIIEHYLQALPESAVSGEELLKLPLFYWLEISQNTKLNEKARKELFSYMVKDFRRQIKKIRHDGCGFLDTEETKVMKDFIWLFKELALYEFEDAIYNEIMLPLHIKYLELYEDGLDYEDFLLYVIQVLTYVGLLSDNDHFIRIQESVRECCEHLNSVKNNSLRIKKGKKDFTDLMRLRNQYVESIDKLTWKKPSASKKTVFVKPSIKDTVFQKCQENGIAVIPGKIKDGKQMYHIENKGIKFEVYFDQKVMFANYNGLKDEPIGLDELL
;
A
#
# COMPACT_ATOMS: atom_id res chain seq x y z
N MET A 1 -2.32 -42.59 28.53
CA MET A 1 -2.67 -42.70 29.97
C MET A 1 -2.95 -44.16 30.28
N SER A 2 -2.48 -44.66 31.43
CA SER A 2 -2.70 -46.03 31.90
C SER A 2 -4.19 -46.28 32.22
N GLN A 3 -4.64 -47.53 32.10
CA GLN A 3 -6.02 -47.96 32.34
C GLN A 3 -6.57 -47.56 33.73
N ASP A 4 -5.69 -47.25 34.69
CA ASP A 4 -6.06 -46.83 36.04
C ASP A 4 -6.71 -45.44 36.13
N ALA A 5 -6.41 -44.53 35.21
CA ALA A 5 -7.02 -43.20 35.25
C ALA A 5 -8.49 -43.22 34.79
N LEU A 6 -8.88 -44.18 33.95
CA LEU A 6 -10.27 -44.31 33.48
C LEU A 6 -11.23 -44.78 34.58
N LYS A 7 -10.73 -45.58 35.54
CA LYS A 7 -11.53 -46.04 36.69
C LYS A 7 -11.81 -44.93 37.70
N LYS A 8 -10.92 -43.94 37.83
CA LYS A 8 -11.02 -42.88 38.86
C LYS A 8 -11.96 -41.73 38.46
N TYR A 9 -12.08 -41.42 37.17
CA TYR A 9 -12.79 -40.20 36.70
C TYR A 9 -14.13 -40.46 35.97
N GLY A 10 -14.59 -41.71 35.92
CA GLY A 10 -15.93 -42.08 35.42
C GLY A 10 -16.14 -41.84 33.92
N LYS A 11 -17.37 -42.13 33.45
CA LYS A 11 -17.73 -42.04 32.01
C LYS A 11 -17.51 -40.64 31.40
N GLY A 12 -17.61 -39.58 32.20
CA GLY A 12 -17.41 -38.19 31.75
C GLY A 12 -16.00 -37.90 31.23
N ALA A 13 -14.96 -38.46 31.86
CA ALA A 13 -13.58 -38.28 31.41
C ALA A 13 -13.30 -38.97 30.06
N SER A 14 -13.99 -40.07 29.78
CA SER A 14 -13.90 -40.76 28.49
C SER A 14 -14.51 -39.93 27.36
N LEU A 15 -15.59 -39.19 27.64
CA LEU A 15 -16.22 -38.29 26.68
C LEU A 15 -15.32 -37.08 26.36
N LEU A 16 -14.71 -36.48 27.39
CA LEU A 16 -13.78 -35.35 27.23
C LEU A 16 -12.56 -35.73 26.38
N LEU A 17 -12.04 -36.95 26.56
CA LEU A 17 -10.92 -37.44 25.74
C LEU A 17 -11.32 -37.60 24.27
N LYS A 18 -12.53 -38.11 23.99
CA LYS A 18 -13.08 -38.19 22.62
C LYS A 18 -13.29 -36.83 21.98
N MET A 19 -13.54 -35.79 22.78
CA MET A 19 -13.70 -34.40 22.34
C MET A 19 -12.36 -33.63 22.28
N GLY A 20 -11.22 -34.32 22.42
CA GLY A 20 -9.89 -33.73 22.23
C GLY A 20 -9.26 -33.11 23.48
N TYR A 21 -9.66 -33.52 24.68
CA TYR A 21 -9.04 -33.05 25.93
C TYR A 21 -7.62 -33.63 26.10
N ILE A 22 -6.64 -32.75 26.27
CA ILE A 22 -5.27 -33.12 26.63
C ILE A 22 -5.01 -32.67 28.07
N PRO A 23 -4.65 -33.58 29.00
CA PRO A 23 -4.40 -33.22 30.39
C PRO A 23 -3.27 -32.18 30.49
N GLY A 24 -3.57 -31.03 31.08
CA GLY A 24 -2.64 -29.89 31.23
C GLY A 24 -2.68 -28.87 30.08
N LYS A 25 -3.39 -29.14 28.97
CA LYS A 25 -3.58 -28.19 27.86
C LYS A 25 -5.04 -27.85 27.56
N GLY A 26 -6.00 -28.54 28.16
CA GLY A 26 -7.43 -28.26 27.99
C GLY A 26 -8.06 -28.89 26.74
N LEU A 27 -9.30 -28.49 26.43
CA LEU A 27 -10.15 -29.06 25.38
C LEU A 27 -9.98 -28.33 24.02
N GLY A 28 -10.00 -29.06 22.90
CA GLY A 28 -10.02 -28.51 21.53
C GLY A 28 -8.68 -28.63 20.77
N GLU A 29 -8.74 -28.56 19.44
CA GLU A 29 -7.66 -28.89 18.50
C GLU A 29 -6.34 -28.12 18.73
N ASN A 30 -6.41 -26.93 19.32
CA ASN A 30 -5.25 -26.07 19.63
C ASN A 30 -4.92 -25.92 21.12
N GLY A 31 -5.55 -26.69 22.02
CA GLY A 31 -5.26 -26.65 23.46
C GLY A 31 -5.49 -25.27 24.09
N ARG A 32 -6.52 -24.53 23.64
CA ARG A 32 -6.93 -23.23 24.21
C ARG A 32 -8.15 -23.33 25.14
N GLY A 33 -8.71 -24.53 25.32
CA GLY A 33 -9.84 -24.74 26.22
C GLY A 33 -9.43 -24.77 27.69
N ILE A 34 -10.43 -24.89 28.56
CA ILE A 34 -10.28 -24.86 30.03
C ILE A 34 -9.22 -25.88 30.47
N VAL A 35 -8.14 -25.37 31.07
CA VAL A 35 -6.95 -26.14 31.46
C VAL A 35 -7.22 -27.08 32.64
N GLU A 36 -8.13 -26.69 33.52
CA GLU A 36 -8.56 -27.48 34.66
C GLU A 36 -10.00 -27.97 34.48
N PRO A 37 -10.27 -29.28 34.62
CA PRO A 37 -11.63 -29.79 34.51
C PRO A 37 -12.51 -29.18 35.61
N ILE A 38 -13.69 -28.68 35.25
CA ILE A 38 -14.67 -28.15 36.20
C ILE A 38 -15.04 -29.30 37.14
N MET A 39 -14.56 -29.22 38.38
CA MET A 39 -14.89 -30.21 39.40
C MET A 39 -16.33 -29.96 39.86
N PRO A 40 -17.25 -30.93 39.73
CA PRO A 40 -18.49 -30.86 40.47
C PRO A 40 -18.12 -30.87 41.95
N THR A 41 -18.51 -29.84 42.69
CA THR A 41 -18.41 -29.83 44.15
C THR A 41 -19.25 -30.99 44.67
N ILE A 42 -18.60 -32.09 45.03
CA ILE A 42 -19.24 -33.24 45.64
C ILE A 42 -19.71 -32.80 47.02
N LEU A 43 -20.97 -32.39 47.14
CA LEU A 43 -21.64 -32.37 48.43
C LEU A 43 -21.65 -33.82 48.95
N LYS A 44 -21.27 -34.01 50.22
CA LYS A 44 -21.26 -35.33 50.84
C LYS A 44 -22.61 -35.97 50.60
N ARG A 45 -22.62 -37.24 50.19
CA ARG A 45 -23.84 -38.01 49.89
C ARG A 45 -24.79 -37.90 51.09
N GLY A 46 -25.87 -37.12 50.95
CA GLY A 46 -26.81 -36.80 52.05
C GLY A 46 -27.05 -35.31 52.31
N GLU A 47 -26.24 -34.39 51.78
CA GLU A 47 -26.47 -32.93 51.89
C GLU A 47 -27.14 -32.35 50.63
N GLY A 48 -28.36 -32.82 50.36
CA GLY A 48 -29.30 -32.04 49.54
C GLY A 48 -29.80 -30.82 50.33
N ILE A 49 -30.39 -29.85 49.61
CA ILE A 49 -30.93 -28.58 50.14
C ILE A 49 -31.65 -28.81 51.48
N LYS A 50 -31.04 -28.33 52.58
CA LYS A 50 -31.70 -28.29 53.89
C LYS A 50 -32.71 -27.13 53.86
N VAL A 51 -33.99 -27.48 53.72
CA VAL A 51 -35.09 -26.56 54.03
C VAL A 51 -35.18 -26.49 55.55
N GLU A 52 -35.14 -25.29 56.13
CA GLU A 52 -35.29 -25.06 57.57
C GLU A 52 -36.57 -25.75 58.09
N GLU A 53 -36.44 -26.48 59.19
CA GLU A 53 -37.47 -27.38 59.76
C GLU A 53 -38.77 -26.69 60.26
N SER A 54 -38.98 -25.41 59.96
CA SER A 54 -40.16 -24.65 60.40
C SER A 54 -41.31 -24.58 59.39
N LYS A 55 -41.16 -25.09 58.16
CA LYS A 55 -42.28 -25.21 57.20
C LYS A 55 -42.25 -26.56 56.47
N LYS A 56 -42.94 -27.56 57.04
CA LYS A 56 -43.26 -28.83 56.36
C LYS A 56 -44.06 -28.56 55.09
N MET A 57 -43.44 -28.75 53.93
CA MET A 57 -44.10 -28.83 52.63
C MET A 57 -44.45 -30.31 52.38
N MET A 58 -45.75 -30.61 52.23
CA MET A 58 -46.23 -31.96 51.90
C MET A 58 -45.72 -32.38 50.51
N SER A 59 -45.16 -33.59 50.45
CA SER A 59 -44.60 -34.23 49.28
C SER A 59 -45.67 -34.75 48.33
N ARG A 60 -45.58 -34.34 47.06
CA ARG A 60 -46.33 -34.91 45.94
C ARG A 60 -45.48 -36.02 45.32
N VAL A 61 -45.59 -37.23 45.87
CA VAL A 61 -45.09 -38.45 45.22
C VAL A 61 -46.09 -38.78 44.10
N VAL A 62 -45.63 -38.69 42.86
CA VAL A 62 -46.32 -39.24 41.69
C VAL A 62 -45.72 -40.62 41.47
N ASP A 63 -46.45 -41.66 41.86
CA ASP A 63 -46.15 -43.03 41.47
C ASP A 63 -46.64 -43.23 40.03
N GLU A 64 -45.70 -43.26 39.09
CA GLU A 64 -45.88 -43.60 37.68
C GLU A 64 -45.41 -45.04 37.46
N TRP A 65 -46.14 -46.03 37.98
CA TRP A 65 -46.09 -47.43 37.52
C TRP A 65 -47.45 -48.09 37.84
N THR A 66 -48.42 -48.01 36.93
CA THR A 66 -49.47 -49.03 36.81
C THR A 66 -49.30 -49.67 35.45
N ASP A 67 -48.70 -50.86 35.52
CA ASP A 67 -48.55 -51.82 34.47
C ASP A 67 -49.92 -52.28 33.95
N SER A 68 -49.92 -52.62 32.67
CA SER A 68 -51.03 -53.18 31.91
C SER A 68 -51.54 -54.46 32.56
N SER A 69 -52.85 -54.59 32.76
CA SER A 69 -53.52 -55.87 33.02
C SER A 69 -54.63 -56.03 32.00
N ASP A 70 -54.25 -56.64 30.90
CA ASP A 70 -55.11 -57.19 29.85
C ASP A 70 -54.64 -58.65 29.72
N ASP A 71 -55.20 -59.52 30.56
CA ASP A 71 -54.97 -60.96 30.52
C ASP A 71 -56.33 -61.66 30.67
N GLU A 72 -56.88 -62.03 29.52
CA GLU A 72 -57.93 -63.01 29.30
C GLU A 72 -57.59 -64.34 30.00
N SER A 73 -58.40 -64.79 30.96
CA SER A 73 -58.25 -66.10 31.59
C SER A 73 -59.07 -67.17 30.86
N MET A 74 -58.37 -68.14 30.28
CA MET A 74 -58.90 -69.40 29.73
C MET A 74 -59.66 -70.23 30.78
N HIS A 75 -60.70 -70.93 30.31
CA HIS A 75 -61.36 -72.03 31.03
C HIS A 75 -60.39 -73.18 31.36
N VAL A 76 -60.36 -73.61 32.63
CA VAL A 76 -60.22 -75.03 33.00
C VAL A 76 -61.06 -75.28 34.26
N GLU A 77 -61.89 -76.31 34.17
CA GLU A 77 -62.74 -76.87 35.23
C GLU A 77 -61.90 -77.48 36.36
N GLU A 78 -62.31 -77.34 37.62
CA GLU A 78 -62.71 -78.48 38.45
C GLU A 78 -63.04 -78.09 39.90
N SER A 79 -64.17 -78.65 40.34
CA SER A 79 -64.43 -79.14 41.70
C SER A 79 -64.53 -78.14 42.86
N GLY A 80 -65.79 -77.88 43.23
CA GLY A 80 -66.28 -78.31 44.54
C GLY A 80 -65.97 -77.42 45.74
N LEU A 81 -67.06 -76.89 46.32
CA LEU A 81 -67.30 -76.48 47.71
C LEU A 81 -67.46 -74.97 47.93
N LYS A 82 -68.69 -74.60 48.28
CA LYS A 82 -69.09 -73.29 48.81
C LYS A 82 -68.44 -73.06 50.18
N SER A 83 -67.81 -71.91 50.38
CA SER A 83 -67.68 -71.30 51.71
C SER A 83 -67.50 -69.78 51.64
N VAL A 84 -68.58 -69.08 52.03
CA VAL A 84 -68.65 -67.79 52.75
C VAL A 84 -67.71 -66.68 52.30
N GLU A 85 -68.26 -65.74 51.52
CA GLU A 85 -67.66 -64.43 51.26
C GLU A 85 -67.71 -63.55 52.53
N PHE A 86 -66.53 -63.16 53.02
CA PHE A 86 -66.37 -62.03 53.93
C PHE A 86 -66.17 -60.77 53.08
N ASN A 87 -67.08 -59.80 53.19
CA ASN A 87 -66.87 -58.47 52.60
C ASN A 87 -65.74 -57.75 53.36
N GLN A 88 -64.52 -57.79 52.82
CA GLN A 88 -63.50 -56.80 53.19
C GLN A 88 -63.88 -55.47 52.54
N SER A 89 -64.12 -54.47 53.39
CA SER A 89 -64.36 -53.09 53.01
C SER A 89 -63.12 -52.49 52.35
N ASP A 90 -63.19 -52.26 51.04
CA ASP A 90 -62.24 -51.46 50.25
C ASP A 90 -62.38 -49.95 50.55
N THR A 91 -62.29 -49.58 51.81
CA THR A 91 -62.16 -48.19 52.25
C THR A 91 -60.73 -47.98 52.70
N PHE A 92 -59.80 -47.65 51.80
CA PHE A 92 -58.57 -46.87 52.12
C PHE A 92 -57.80 -46.47 50.83
N LYS A 93 -58.41 -45.61 50.01
CA LYS A 93 -57.72 -44.47 49.35
C LYS A 93 -58.54 -43.22 49.67
N SER A 94 -58.05 -42.50 50.67
CA SER A 94 -58.59 -41.35 51.41
C SER A 94 -59.76 -40.54 50.80
N GLU A 95 -60.92 -40.61 51.46
CA GLU A 95 -62.01 -39.60 51.39
C GLU A 95 -61.54 -38.17 51.76
N TYR A 96 -60.32 -38.03 52.29
CA TYR A 96 -59.72 -36.78 52.75
C TYR A 96 -59.04 -35.93 51.67
N GLU A 97 -58.89 -36.41 50.42
CA GLU A 97 -58.21 -35.66 49.35
C GLU A 97 -59.15 -34.98 48.34
N ILE A 98 -60.43 -35.36 48.33
CA ILE A 98 -61.40 -34.79 47.39
C ILE A 98 -61.97 -33.50 48.01
N PRO A 99 -61.89 -32.32 47.39
CA PRO A 99 -62.46 -31.06 47.92
C PRO A 99 -63.98 -31.11 48.03
N GLU A 100 -64.60 -30.31 48.91
CA GLU A 100 -66.06 -30.34 49.10
C GLU A 100 -66.81 -30.01 47.79
N LEU A 101 -68.04 -30.54 47.63
CA LEU A 101 -68.83 -30.34 46.41
C LEU A 101 -68.97 -28.85 46.06
N TYR A 102 -69.14 -28.02 47.09
CA TYR A 102 -69.18 -26.56 46.97
C TYR A 102 -67.88 -25.95 46.42
N GLU A 103 -66.72 -26.46 46.82
CA GLU A 103 -65.42 -25.99 46.31
C GLU A 103 -65.22 -26.39 44.85
N ILE A 104 -65.61 -27.63 44.49
CA ILE A 104 -65.54 -28.12 43.10
C ILE A 104 -66.47 -27.31 42.19
N VAL A 105 -67.71 -27.05 42.61
CA VAL A 105 -68.67 -26.23 41.85
C VAL A 105 -68.18 -24.79 41.73
N ARG A 106 -67.62 -24.21 42.79
CA ARG A 106 -67.04 -22.86 42.77
C ARG A 106 -65.86 -22.76 41.79
N ASP A 107 -64.99 -23.76 41.75
CA ASP A 107 -63.85 -23.76 40.83
C ASP A 107 -64.29 -24.00 39.36
N LEU A 108 -65.31 -24.82 39.11
CA LEU A 108 -65.91 -24.96 37.77
C LEU A 108 -66.55 -23.64 37.29
N LEU A 109 -67.26 -22.93 38.18
CA LEU A 109 -67.84 -21.62 37.88
C LEU A 109 -66.76 -20.55 37.65
N ARG A 110 -65.64 -20.58 38.39
CA ARG A 110 -64.47 -19.71 38.14
C ARG A 110 -63.84 -19.96 36.78
N LEU A 111 -63.87 -21.21 36.32
CA LEU A 111 -63.43 -21.62 34.99
C LEU A 111 -64.47 -21.32 33.88
N LYS A 112 -65.58 -20.64 34.22
CA LYS A 112 -66.69 -20.29 33.32
C LYS A 112 -67.32 -21.49 32.62
N ILE A 113 -67.41 -22.63 33.32
CA ILE A 113 -68.13 -23.80 32.84
C ILE A 113 -69.55 -23.74 33.39
N ASP A 114 -70.55 -23.83 32.51
CA ASP A 114 -71.95 -23.84 32.91
C ASP A 114 -72.26 -25.11 33.72
N VAL A 115 -72.55 -24.92 35.02
CA VAL A 115 -72.98 -26.00 35.90
C VAL A 115 -74.51 -25.94 36.02
N PRO A 116 -75.23 -27.04 35.78
CA PRO A 116 -76.68 -27.09 35.96
C PRO A 116 -77.13 -26.63 37.35
N ASN A 117 -78.19 -25.81 37.41
CA ASN A 117 -78.73 -25.22 38.65
C ASN A 117 -79.08 -26.27 39.71
N GLU A 118 -79.43 -27.50 39.31
CA GLU A 118 -79.72 -28.61 40.22
C GLU A 118 -78.50 -29.05 41.05
N ILE A 119 -77.29 -28.93 40.49
CA ILE A 119 -76.03 -29.28 41.16
C ILE A 119 -75.58 -28.12 42.06
N ILE A 120 -75.87 -26.88 41.65
CA ILE A 120 -75.61 -25.67 42.44
C ILE A 120 -76.46 -25.68 43.71
N ASN A 121 -77.77 -25.92 43.58
CA ASN A 121 -78.69 -26.00 44.72
C ASN A 121 -78.30 -27.15 45.68
N LYS A 122 -77.87 -28.29 45.14
CA LYS A 122 -77.37 -29.42 45.95
C LYS A 122 -76.05 -29.14 46.66
N ALA A 123 -75.24 -28.19 46.18
CA ALA A 123 -74.01 -27.78 46.83
C ALA A 123 -74.25 -26.76 47.97
N GLU A 124 -75.40 -26.07 47.98
CA GLU A 124 -75.80 -25.12 49.03
C GLU A 124 -76.47 -25.82 50.22
N ASP A 125 -77.08 -26.99 50.01
CA ASP A 125 -77.68 -27.80 51.08
C ASP A 125 -76.61 -28.53 51.94
N THR A 126 -76.58 -28.23 53.24
CA THR A 126 -75.64 -28.81 54.23
C THR A 126 -75.71 -30.34 54.41
N SER A 127 -76.62 -31.05 53.74
CA SER A 127 -76.71 -32.52 53.70
C SER A 127 -75.82 -33.18 52.64
N ALA A 128 -75.11 -32.41 51.82
CA ALA A 128 -74.26 -32.88 50.70
C ALA A 128 -72.99 -33.65 51.10
N LYS A 129 -72.93 -34.24 52.30
CA LYS A 129 -71.83 -35.11 52.73
C LYS A 129 -71.86 -36.50 52.09
N GLN A 130 -72.93 -36.88 51.38
CA GLN A 130 -73.20 -38.29 51.05
C GLN A 130 -73.04 -38.69 49.57
N ASP A 131 -73.04 -37.77 48.61
CA ASP A 131 -72.88 -38.15 47.18
C ASP A 131 -71.40 -38.24 46.76
N LEU A 132 -70.71 -39.24 47.33
CA LEU A 132 -69.31 -39.55 47.03
C LEU A 132 -69.08 -39.82 45.53
N SER A 133 -70.07 -40.43 44.87
CA SER A 133 -70.02 -40.75 43.43
C SER A 133 -70.00 -39.50 42.55
N LEU A 134 -70.92 -38.54 42.77
CA LEU A 134 -70.98 -37.28 42.04
C LEU A 134 -69.72 -36.44 42.27
N ARG A 135 -69.27 -36.36 43.53
CA ARG A 135 -68.03 -35.66 43.91
C ARG A 135 -66.81 -36.25 43.20
N THR A 136 -66.73 -37.57 43.10
CA THR A 136 -65.62 -38.26 42.43
C THR A 136 -65.61 -38.00 40.92
N VAL A 137 -66.78 -38.02 40.26
CA VAL A 137 -66.89 -37.74 38.82
C VAL A 137 -66.56 -36.27 38.51
N LEU A 138 -67.13 -35.34 39.27
CA LEU A 138 -66.86 -33.90 39.10
C LEU A 138 -65.40 -33.55 39.39
N PHE A 139 -64.78 -34.18 40.38
CA PHE A 139 -63.36 -33.98 40.67
C PHE A 139 -62.45 -34.57 39.58
N LYS A 140 -62.78 -35.75 39.02
CA LYS A 140 -62.06 -36.30 37.85
C LYS A 140 -62.16 -35.37 36.63
N LEU A 141 -63.34 -34.80 36.37
CA LEU A 141 -63.55 -33.81 35.31
C LEU A 141 -62.76 -32.52 35.58
N LEU A 142 -62.79 -32.00 36.81
CA LEU A 142 -62.01 -30.82 37.19
C LEU A 142 -60.51 -31.08 37.01
N LYS A 143 -60.03 -32.28 37.35
CA LYS A 143 -58.63 -32.69 37.17
C LYS A 143 -58.26 -32.78 35.69
N SER A 144 -59.13 -33.32 34.82
CA SER A 144 -58.88 -33.35 33.38
C SER A 144 -58.87 -31.95 32.79
N ILE A 145 -59.84 -31.10 33.15
CA ILE A 145 -59.91 -29.69 32.71
C ILE A 145 -58.65 -28.93 33.14
N ASN A 146 -58.23 -29.07 34.40
CA ASN A 146 -57.01 -28.42 34.90
C ASN A 146 -55.74 -28.98 34.23
N SER A 147 -55.73 -30.24 33.79
CA SER A 147 -54.61 -30.81 33.03
C SER A 147 -54.54 -30.30 31.58
N ASP A 148 -55.67 -29.88 31.01
CA ASP A 148 -55.74 -29.34 29.64
C ASP A 148 -55.60 -27.81 29.58
N GLN A 149 -55.89 -27.09 30.67
CA GLN A 149 -55.62 -25.64 30.79
C GLN A 149 -54.21 -25.20 30.39
N PRO A 150 -53.11 -25.83 30.85
CA PRO A 150 -51.77 -25.42 30.42
C PRO A 150 -51.54 -25.68 28.93
N LYS A 151 -52.16 -26.72 28.35
CA LYS A 151 -52.08 -26.99 26.90
C LYS A 151 -52.80 -25.91 26.10
N LEU A 152 -53.97 -25.45 26.56
CA LEU A 152 -54.69 -24.33 25.94
C LEU A 152 -53.85 -23.05 25.98
N LYS A 153 -53.21 -22.74 27.12
CA LYS A 153 -52.31 -21.57 27.22
C LYS A 153 -51.11 -21.68 26.28
N TYR A 154 -50.53 -22.87 26.13
CA TYR A 154 -49.45 -23.12 25.18
C TYR A 154 -49.92 -22.89 23.74
N LEU A 155 -51.07 -23.46 23.36
CA LEU A 155 -51.67 -23.26 22.04
C LEU A 155 -52.00 -21.79 21.76
N ASP A 156 -52.55 -21.06 22.74
CA ASP A 156 -52.79 -19.61 22.61
C ASP A 156 -51.48 -18.84 22.37
N SER A 157 -50.39 -19.24 23.04
CA SER A 157 -49.08 -18.62 22.82
C SER A 157 -48.52 -18.92 21.43
N GLU A 158 -48.73 -20.14 20.92
CA GLU A 158 -48.31 -20.55 19.58
C GLU A 158 -49.14 -19.85 18.49
N ILE A 159 -50.46 -19.72 18.69
CA ILE A 159 -51.35 -18.94 17.82
C ILE A 159 -50.89 -17.47 17.75
N ASN A 160 -50.52 -16.88 18.89
CA ASN A 160 -50.02 -15.51 18.91
C ASN A 160 -48.69 -15.38 18.14
N GLN A 161 -47.76 -16.32 18.32
CA GLN A 161 -46.50 -16.34 17.55
C GLN A 161 -46.76 -16.49 16.03
N LEU A 162 -47.66 -17.38 15.63
CA LEU A 162 -48.04 -17.56 14.23
C LEU A 162 -48.73 -16.32 13.66
N SER A 163 -49.56 -15.63 14.45
CA SER A 163 -50.23 -14.40 14.01
C SER A 163 -49.23 -13.27 13.74
N GLN A 164 -48.18 -13.14 14.57
CA GLN A 164 -47.10 -12.17 14.37
C GLN A 164 -46.30 -12.49 13.10
N LYS A 165 -45.94 -13.76 12.88
CA LYS A 165 -45.26 -14.19 11.64
C LYS A 165 -46.11 -13.93 10.40
N LYS A 166 -47.42 -14.17 10.47
CA LYS A 166 -48.33 -13.87 9.36
C LYS A 166 -48.35 -12.39 9.00
N GLN A 167 -48.31 -11.50 10.00
CA GLN A 167 -48.22 -10.05 9.77
C GLN A 167 -46.91 -9.65 9.09
N LEU A 168 -45.79 -10.27 9.47
CA LEU A 168 -44.50 -10.06 8.82
C LEU A 168 -44.56 -10.48 7.34
N TYR A 169 -45.00 -11.71 7.06
CA TYR A 169 -45.10 -12.21 5.69
C TYR A 169 -46.07 -11.42 4.80
N THR A 170 -47.12 -10.79 5.37
CA THR A 170 -47.99 -9.91 4.58
C THR A 170 -47.28 -8.66 4.11
N VAL A 171 -46.36 -8.10 4.90
CA VAL A 171 -45.54 -6.94 4.51
C VAL A 171 -44.55 -7.36 3.42
N ASP A 172 -43.89 -8.51 3.57
CA ASP A 172 -42.96 -9.04 2.57
C ASP A 172 -43.63 -9.23 1.20
N ILE A 173 -44.84 -9.82 1.18
CA ILE A 173 -45.61 -10.00 -0.06
C ILE A 173 -45.98 -8.66 -0.70
N GLU A 174 -46.40 -7.68 0.09
CA GLU A 174 -46.81 -6.36 -0.41
C GLU A 174 -45.64 -5.63 -1.07
N VAL A 175 -44.43 -5.74 -0.49
CA VAL A 175 -43.23 -5.19 -1.10
C VAL A 175 -42.84 -5.92 -2.38
N MET A 176 -42.88 -7.26 -2.38
CA MET A 176 -42.60 -8.05 -3.58
C MET A 176 -43.56 -7.72 -4.73
N GLU A 177 -44.84 -7.50 -4.45
CA GLU A 177 -45.81 -7.07 -5.45
C GLU A 177 -45.52 -5.67 -6.00
N ASN A 178 -45.10 -4.73 -5.14
CA ASN A 178 -44.73 -3.39 -5.57
C ASN A 178 -43.46 -3.39 -6.42
N PHE A 179 -42.45 -4.18 -6.03
CA PHE A 179 -41.24 -4.37 -6.83
C PHE A 179 -41.54 -5.00 -8.18
N ARG A 180 -42.37 -6.06 -8.21
CA ARG A 180 -42.81 -6.70 -9.45
C ARG A 180 -43.48 -5.71 -10.41
N LYS A 181 -44.35 -4.83 -9.90
CA LYS A 181 -45.00 -3.80 -10.74
C LYS A 181 -43.98 -2.85 -11.38
N ILE A 182 -42.94 -2.47 -10.66
CA ILE A 182 -41.88 -1.60 -11.18
C ILE A 182 -41.11 -2.32 -12.30
N VAL A 183 -40.66 -3.56 -12.04
CA VAL A 183 -39.88 -4.36 -13.00
C VAL A 183 -40.67 -4.73 -14.27
N GLU A 184 -42.00 -4.94 -14.16
CA GLU A 184 -42.85 -5.24 -15.32
C GLU A 184 -43.13 -4.01 -16.21
N VAL A 185 -43.18 -2.81 -15.63
CA VAL A 185 -43.52 -1.58 -16.34
C VAL A 185 -42.29 -0.90 -16.93
N GLU A 186 -41.17 -0.92 -16.22
CA GLU A 186 -39.98 -0.15 -16.60
C GLU A 186 -38.99 -0.99 -17.41
N LYS A 187 -38.64 -0.47 -18.60
CA LYS A 187 -37.59 -1.07 -19.45
C LYS A 187 -36.18 -0.77 -18.95
N ASP A 188 -35.98 0.46 -18.46
CA ASP A 188 -34.80 0.94 -17.74
C ASP A 188 -35.25 1.16 -16.30
N LEU A 189 -34.65 0.44 -15.35
CA LEU A 189 -35.11 0.38 -13.97
C LEU A 189 -34.78 1.68 -13.23
N ASP A 190 -35.80 2.39 -12.77
CA ASP A 190 -35.61 3.59 -11.95
C ASP A 190 -35.29 3.19 -10.50
N VAL A 191 -34.00 3.29 -10.17
CA VAL A 191 -33.45 2.88 -8.87
C VAL A 191 -34.08 3.65 -7.72
N ASP A 192 -34.39 4.93 -7.91
CA ASP A 192 -34.99 5.76 -6.87
C ASP A 192 -36.38 5.24 -6.50
N LYS A 193 -37.13 4.70 -7.46
CA LYS A 193 -38.43 4.07 -7.17
C LYS A 193 -38.28 2.78 -6.39
N VAL A 194 -37.21 2.03 -6.62
CA VAL A 194 -36.91 0.77 -5.90
C VAL A 194 -36.49 1.05 -4.46
N ILE A 195 -35.60 2.02 -4.23
CA ILE A 195 -35.13 2.38 -2.89
C ILE A 195 -36.27 2.97 -2.05
N ASN A 196 -37.18 3.72 -2.68
CA ASN A 196 -38.30 4.38 -1.99
C ASN A 196 -39.55 3.51 -1.84
N ILE A 197 -39.52 2.20 -2.16
CA ILE A 197 -40.66 1.33 -1.91
C ILE A 197 -40.90 1.27 -0.38
N PRO A 198 -42.14 1.52 0.09
CA PRO A 198 -42.47 1.52 1.51
C PRO A 198 -42.11 0.18 2.16
N GLY A 199 -41.34 0.21 3.24
CA GLY A 199 -40.99 -0.98 4.02
C GLY A 199 -39.86 -1.84 3.47
N VAL A 200 -39.23 -1.50 2.32
CA VAL A 200 -38.10 -2.30 1.77
C VAL A 200 -36.96 -2.51 2.76
N ARG A 201 -36.68 -1.52 3.61
CA ARG A 201 -35.62 -1.59 4.63
C ARG A 201 -36.01 -2.45 5.83
N ASP A 202 -37.30 -2.71 6.04
CA ASP A 202 -37.85 -3.41 7.19
C ASP A 202 -38.10 -4.91 6.91
N ILE A 203 -37.87 -5.36 5.68
CA ILE A 203 -38.00 -6.77 5.23
C ILE A 203 -36.81 -7.59 5.69
N ASP A 204 -37.03 -8.90 5.72
CA ASP A 204 -35.98 -9.88 5.94
C ASP A 204 -34.76 -9.66 5.04
N LEU A 205 -33.57 -9.91 5.60
CA LEU A 205 -32.29 -9.67 4.94
C LEU A 205 -32.13 -10.52 3.69
N GLU A 206 -32.54 -11.79 3.74
CA GLU A 206 -32.46 -12.74 2.62
C GLU A 206 -33.33 -12.26 1.44
N LEU A 207 -34.57 -11.87 1.71
CA LEU A 207 -35.50 -11.33 0.70
C LEU A 207 -34.99 -10.04 0.04
N ARG A 208 -34.28 -9.20 0.80
CA ARG A 208 -33.71 -7.96 0.26
C ARG A 208 -32.51 -8.22 -0.64
N ASP A 209 -31.67 -9.18 -0.31
CA ASP A 209 -30.57 -9.60 -1.19
C ASP A 209 -31.12 -10.25 -2.48
N ASP A 210 -32.17 -11.06 -2.38
CA ASP A 210 -32.89 -11.62 -3.55
C ASP A 210 -33.51 -10.53 -4.44
N LEU A 211 -34.09 -9.49 -3.84
CA LEU A 211 -34.63 -8.33 -4.56
C LEU A 211 -33.53 -7.57 -5.33
N VAL A 212 -32.36 -7.37 -4.70
CA VAL A 212 -31.21 -6.75 -5.36
C VAL A 212 -30.70 -7.63 -6.50
N GLU A 213 -30.64 -8.95 -6.32
CA GLU A 213 -30.24 -9.87 -7.37
C GLU A 213 -31.21 -9.82 -8.57
N LEU A 214 -32.53 -9.81 -8.32
CA LEU A 214 -33.55 -9.66 -9.36
C LEU A 214 -33.45 -8.30 -10.08
N ALA A 215 -33.23 -7.20 -9.34
CA ALA A 215 -32.99 -5.89 -9.93
C ALA A 215 -31.76 -5.93 -10.84
N MET A 216 -30.67 -6.55 -10.38
CA MET A 216 -29.41 -6.63 -11.13
C MET A 216 -29.52 -7.49 -12.39
N LEU A 217 -30.31 -8.57 -12.38
CA LEU A 217 -30.60 -9.34 -13.59
C LEU A 217 -31.28 -8.45 -14.64
N LYS A 218 -32.21 -7.60 -14.23
CA LYS A 218 -32.89 -6.69 -15.15
C LYS A 218 -31.98 -5.58 -15.66
N VAL A 219 -31.18 -4.98 -14.77
CA VAL A 219 -30.19 -3.97 -15.13
C VAL A 219 -29.15 -4.56 -16.08
N GLN A 220 -28.69 -5.81 -15.86
CA GLN A 220 -27.68 -6.45 -16.69
C GLN A 220 -28.11 -6.58 -18.17
N GLU A 221 -29.38 -6.91 -18.44
CA GLU A 221 -29.92 -7.02 -19.81
C GLU A 221 -29.76 -5.71 -20.59
N PHE A 222 -30.00 -4.58 -19.94
CA PHE A 222 -29.96 -3.26 -20.58
C PHE A 222 -28.57 -2.62 -20.51
N TRP A 223 -27.89 -2.76 -19.38
CA TRP A 223 -26.63 -2.09 -19.08
C TRP A 223 -25.53 -2.44 -20.07
N GLN A 224 -25.38 -3.72 -20.43
CA GLN A 224 -24.39 -4.12 -21.44
C GLN A 224 -24.66 -3.44 -22.79
N SER A 225 -25.92 -3.40 -23.23
CA SER A 225 -26.29 -2.73 -24.47
C SER A 225 -26.08 -1.21 -24.41
N ALA A 226 -26.35 -0.59 -23.26
CA ALA A 226 -26.14 0.85 -23.06
C ALA A 226 -24.65 1.20 -23.08
N VAL A 227 -23.84 0.42 -22.37
CA VAL A 227 -22.37 0.55 -22.39
C VAL A 227 -21.86 0.38 -23.80
N ASP A 228 -22.26 -0.66 -24.53
CA ASP A 228 -21.80 -0.92 -25.89
C ASP A 228 -22.21 0.17 -26.89
N ALA A 229 -23.40 0.74 -26.75
CA ALA A 229 -23.90 1.81 -27.62
C ALA A 229 -23.28 3.19 -27.33
N CYS A 230 -22.81 3.45 -26.12
CA CYS A 230 -22.26 4.76 -25.72
C CYS A 230 -20.98 5.11 -26.50
N ASN A 231 -20.89 6.30 -27.07
CA ASN A 231 -19.63 6.75 -27.67
C ASN A 231 -18.77 7.45 -26.61
N PHE A 232 -17.64 6.84 -26.24
CA PHE A 232 -16.76 7.41 -25.21
C PHE A 232 -16.01 8.65 -25.69
N GLU A 233 -16.05 8.94 -27.00
CA GLU A 233 -15.53 10.20 -27.54
C GLU A 233 -16.45 11.39 -27.27
N ASP A 234 -17.73 11.15 -26.98
CA ASP A 234 -18.70 12.18 -26.60
C ASP A 234 -18.82 12.21 -25.07
N ILE A 235 -18.10 13.14 -24.45
CA ILE A 235 -17.98 13.30 -22.99
C ILE A 235 -19.36 13.48 -22.34
N VAL A 236 -20.30 14.15 -23.00
CA VAL A 236 -21.65 14.35 -22.45
C VAL A 236 -22.38 13.01 -22.32
N SER A 237 -22.31 12.18 -23.37
CA SER A 237 -22.92 10.85 -23.35
C SER A 237 -22.27 9.91 -22.33
N LEU A 238 -20.96 10.07 -22.09
CA LEU A 238 -20.24 9.35 -21.06
C LEU A 238 -20.68 9.79 -19.66
N GLY A 239 -20.81 11.10 -19.42
CA GLY A 239 -21.30 11.65 -18.16
C GLY A 239 -22.69 11.12 -17.80
N GLU A 240 -23.63 11.16 -18.76
CA GLU A 240 -24.98 10.59 -18.58
C GLU A 240 -24.94 9.08 -18.24
N LEU A 241 -24.00 8.33 -18.84
CA LEU A 241 -23.84 6.91 -18.55
C LEU A 241 -23.24 6.68 -17.15
N LEU A 242 -22.29 7.51 -16.73
CA LEU A 242 -21.67 7.42 -15.41
C LEU A 242 -22.65 7.82 -14.30
N ASP A 243 -23.49 8.83 -14.53
CA ASP A 243 -24.58 9.20 -13.62
C ASP A 243 -25.55 8.03 -13.41
N LYS A 244 -25.90 7.32 -14.50
CA LYS A 244 -26.69 6.09 -14.41
C LYS A 244 -25.98 4.98 -13.65
N ALA A 245 -24.67 4.81 -13.86
CA ALA A 245 -23.88 3.82 -13.10
C ALA A 245 -23.87 4.14 -11.61
N ALA A 246 -23.70 5.41 -11.23
CA ALA A 246 -23.74 5.87 -9.85
C ALA A 246 -25.13 5.61 -9.24
N ALA A 247 -26.20 5.89 -9.97
CA ALA A 247 -27.56 5.56 -9.55
C ALA A 247 -27.72 4.05 -9.30
N TYR A 248 -27.30 3.16 -10.20
CA TYR A 248 -27.38 1.72 -9.97
C TYR A 248 -26.52 1.23 -8.80
N LEU A 249 -25.38 1.87 -8.53
CA LEU A 249 -24.53 1.53 -7.38
C LEU A 249 -25.21 1.87 -6.05
N SER A 250 -26.12 2.83 -6.00
CA SER A 250 -26.89 3.12 -4.78
C SER A 250 -27.77 1.95 -4.32
N LEU A 251 -28.11 1.00 -5.20
CA LEU A 251 -28.78 -0.26 -4.82
C LEU A 251 -27.94 -1.12 -3.86
N GLN A 252 -26.63 -0.89 -3.82
CA GLN A 252 -25.76 -1.54 -2.85
C GLN A 252 -26.13 -1.20 -1.39
N GLU A 253 -26.73 -0.05 -1.12
CA GLU A 253 -27.20 0.33 0.22
C GLU A 253 -28.27 -0.61 0.76
N LEU A 254 -29.01 -1.29 -0.12
CA LEU A 254 -30.04 -2.25 0.27
C LEU A 254 -29.45 -3.62 0.62
N SER A 255 -28.37 -4.04 -0.06
CA SER A 255 -27.77 -5.37 0.13
C SER A 255 -26.95 -5.50 1.41
N SER A 256 -26.97 -6.69 2.02
CA SER A 256 -26.20 -7.02 3.22
C SER A 256 -24.80 -7.57 2.92
N THR A 257 -24.52 -7.89 1.65
CA THR A 257 -23.32 -8.58 1.20
C THR A 257 -22.05 -7.74 1.43
N GLU A 258 -21.41 -8.00 2.56
CA GLU A 258 -20.01 -7.64 2.77
C GLU A 258 -19.13 -8.30 1.68
N LEU A 259 -18.40 -7.45 0.96
CA LEU A 259 -17.14 -7.71 0.24
C LEU A 259 -16.69 -9.19 0.21
N ILE A 260 -16.96 -9.90 -0.89
CA ILE A 260 -16.46 -11.26 -1.14
C ILE A 260 -14.92 -11.23 -1.27
N LYS A 261 -14.20 -11.49 -0.18
CA LYS A 261 -12.72 -11.58 -0.16
C LYS A 261 -12.25 -12.92 -0.72
N ILE A 262 -11.95 -12.99 -2.03
CA ILE A 262 -11.29 -14.18 -2.61
C ILE A 262 -9.77 -14.06 -2.43
N ARG A 263 -9.20 -15.04 -1.72
CA ARG A 263 -7.75 -15.26 -1.62
C ARG A 263 -7.31 -16.18 -2.75
N SER A 264 -6.46 -15.71 -3.66
CA SER A 264 -5.77 -16.60 -4.61
C SER A 264 -4.40 -17.00 -4.06
N SER A 265 -4.13 -18.30 -4.03
CA SER A 265 -2.81 -18.85 -3.70
C SER A 265 -1.89 -18.76 -4.92
N ARG A 266 -0.84 -17.93 -4.82
CA ARG A 266 0.54 -18.25 -5.19
C ARG A 266 1.44 -17.01 -5.06
N SER A 267 2.62 -17.27 -4.52
CA SER A 267 3.78 -16.39 -4.37
C SER A 267 3.74 -15.39 -3.20
N SER A 268 4.77 -15.55 -2.37
CA SER A 268 5.12 -14.76 -1.20
C SER A 268 5.63 -13.37 -1.60
N LEU A 269 5.25 -12.38 -0.79
CA LEU A 269 5.61 -10.95 -0.79
C LEU A 269 4.67 -9.99 -1.54
N LYS A 270 4.12 -9.10 -0.71
CA LYS A 270 3.31 -7.89 -0.96
C LYS A 270 1.82 -8.15 -1.20
N ASN A 271 1.06 -7.84 -0.14
CA ASN A 271 -0.39 -7.66 -0.13
C ASN A 271 -0.81 -6.80 -1.34
N LYS A 272 -1.31 -7.43 -2.40
CA LYS A 272 -2.11 -6.75 -3.41
C LYS A 272 -3.58 -7.03 -3.08
N THR A 273 -4.28 -5.96 -2.75
CA THR A 273 -5.73 -5.94 -2.58
C THR A 273 -6.38 -6.25 -3.93
N LEU A 274 -6.93 -7.46 -4.06
CA LEU A 274 -7.92 -7.78 -5.09
C LEU A 274 -9.23 -7.08 -4.69
N LEU A 275 -9.75 -6.23 -5.57
CA LEU A 275 -11.06 -5.63 -5.40
C LEU A 275 -12.13 -6.72 -5.29
N SER A 276 -12.75 -6.83 -4.13
CA SER A 276 -14.00 -7.58 -3.99
C SER A 276 -15.15 -6.64 -4.34
N LEU A 277 -15.72 -6.78 -5.52
CA LEU A 277 -16.93 -6.05 -5.91
C LEU A 277 -18.16 -6.87 -5.51
N ASN A 278 -19.20 -6.20 -5.00
CA ASN A 278 -20.51 -6.81 -4.78
C ASN A 278 -21.15 -7.20 -6.13
N ILE A 279 -22.22 -8.01 -6.13
CA ILE A 279 -22.96 -8.40 -7.36
C ILE A 279 -23.27 -7.16 -8.21
N VAL A 280 -23.75 -6.10 -7.55
CA VAL A 280 -24.01 -4.78 -8.15
C VAL A 280 -22.78 -4.21 -8.86
N GLY A 281 -21.65 -4.13 -8.14
CA GLY A 281 -20.39 -3.66 -8.70
C GLY A 281 -19.86 -4.53 -9.83
N THR A 282 -20.07 -5.85 -9.81
CA THR A 282 -19.62 -6.73 -10.89
C THR A 282 -20.44 -6.57 -12.17
N VAL A 283 -21.75 -6.36 -12.05
CA VAL A 283 -22.64 -6.15 -13.21
C VAL A 283 -22.35 -4.81 -13.86
N ILE A 284 -22.14 -3.76 -13.05
CA ILE A 284 -21.98 -2.38 -13.53
C ILE A 284 -20.54 -2.12 -14.00
N LEU A 285 -19.55 -2.39 -13.15
CA LEU A 285 -18.18 -1.96 -13.38
C LEU A 285 -17.46 -2.82 -14.41
N LYS A 286 -17.79 -4.12 -14.52
CA LYS A 286 -17.06 -5.01 -15.44
C LYS A 286 -17.24 -4.60 -16.92
N PRO A 287 -18.45 -4.39 -17.45
CA PRO A 287 -18.63 -3.92 -18.83
C PRO A 287 -17.99 -2.55 -19.05
N LEU A 288 -18.16 -1.63 -18.09
CA LEU A 288 -17.61 -0.28 -18.15
C LEU A 288 -16.07 -0.29 -18.22
N LEU A 289 -15.41 -1.08 -17.37
CA LEU A 289 -13.96 -1.22 -17.35
C LEU A 289 -13.42 -1.88 -18.63
N LEU A 290 -14.12 -2.88 -19.17
CA LEU A 290 -13.74 -3.50 -20.45
C LEU A 290 -13.78 -2.49 -21.59
N LYS A 291 -14.84 -1.66 -21.63
CA LYS A 291 -14.99 -0.64 -22.65
C LYS A 291 -14.02 0.53 -22.47
N LEU A 292 -13.77 0.97 -21.23
CA LEU A 292 -12.73 1.96 -20.93
C LEU A 292 -11.35 1.45 -21.36
N ASN A 293 -11.00 0.20 -21.04
CA ASN A 293 -9.74 -0.37 -21.46
C ASN A 293 -9.64 -0.45 -23.00
N PHE A 294 -10.72 -0.85 -23.68
CA PHE A 294 -10.76 -0.84 -25.15
C PHE A 294 -10.59 0.57 -25.74
N PHE A 295 -11.22 1.58 -25.13
CA PHE A 295 -11.05 2.97 -25.52
C PHE A 295 -9.60 3.40 -25.39
N TYR A 296 -8.98 3.27 -24.20
CA TYR A 296 -7.60 3.70 -24.00
C TYR A 296 -6.60 2.91 -24.85
N GLN A 297 -6.83 1.63 -25.11
CA GLN A 297 -5.98 0.84 -26.02
C GLN A 297 -5.97 1.42 -27.45
N ASN A 298 -7.13 1.86 -27.94
CA ASN A 298 -7.29 2.37 -29.31
C ASN A 298 -7.20 3.90 -29.42
N TRP A 299 -7.21 4.59 -28.28
CA TRP A 299 -7.17 6.05 -28.22
C TRP A 299 -5.87 6.58 -28.84
N ASN A 300 -6.03 7.60 -29.66
CA ASN A 300 -4.92 8.34 -30.22
C ASN A 300 -4.36 9.30 -29.16
N VAL A 301 -3.18 8.98 -28.66
CA VAL A 301 -2.51 9.69 -27.58
C VAL A 301 -2.20 11.16 -27.90
N PHE A 302 -2.10 11.52 -29.19
CA PHE A 302 -1.96 12.91 -29.62
C PHE A 302 -3.22 13.76 -29.35
N ASN A 303 -4.40 13.14 -29.23
CA ASN A 303 -5.62 13.82 -28.82
C ASN A 303 -5.74 13.83 -27.28
N VAL A 304 -4.83 14.60 -26.65
CA VAL A 304 -4.67 14.67 -25.20
C VAL A 304 -5.95 15.06 -24.48
N ASN A 305 -6.66 16.07 -25.00
CA ASN A 305 -7.88 16.60 -24.39
C ASN A 305 -8.99 15.54 -24.28
N LEU A 306 -9.11 14.65 -25.27
CA LEU A 306 -10.10 13.58 -25.24
C LEU A 306 -9.78 12.55 -24.15
N GLY A 307 -8.52 12.09 -24.09
CA GLY A 307 -8.09 11.12 -23.10
C GLY A 307 -8.19 11.68 -21.68
N ILE A 308 -7.82 12.94 -21.49
CA ILE A 308 -7.96 13.63 -20.20
C ILE A 308 -9.43 13.86 -19.86
N GLY A 309 -10.26 14.29 -20.81
CA GLY A 309 -11.69 14.50 -20.58
C GLY A 309 -12.39 13.24 -20.09
N VAL A 310 -12.12 12.10 -20.72
CA VAL A 310 -12.63 10.79 -20.27
C VAL A 310 -12.06 10.41 -18.89
N PHE A 311 -10.78 10.69 -18.64
CA PHE A 311 -10.15 10.42 -17.34
C PHE A 311 -10.78 11.22 -16.21
N GLU A 312 -10.99 12.53 -16.40
CA GLU A 312 -11.57 13.42 -15.41
C GLU A 312 -13.05 13.09 -15.18
N GLU A 313 -13.83 12.84 -16.22
CA GLU A 313 -15.24 12.47 -16.08
C GLU A 313 -15.41 11.18 -15.23
N VAL A 314 -14.56 10.17 -15.48
CA VAL A 314 -14.58 8.93 -14.69
C VAL A 314 -14.10 9.18 -13.26
N ARG A 315 -13.13 10.07 -13.04
CA ARG A 315 -12.67 10.45 -11.70
C ARG A 315 -13.77 11.16 -10.92
N ASP A 316 -14.45 12.10 -11.57
CA ASP A 316 -15.44 12.99 -10.95
C ASP A 316 -16.78 12.28 -10.73
N SER A 317 -17.04 11.15 -11.40
CA SER A 317 -18.22 10.32 -11.19
C SER A 317 -18.32 9.66 -9.79
N GLU A 318 -17.24 9.68 -8.98
CA GLU A 318 -17.17 9.06 -7.64
C GLU A 318 -17.53 7.56 -7.56
N ILE A 319 -17.68 6.89 -8.71
CA ILE A 319 -17.99 5.45 -8.82
C ILE A 319 -16.90 4.59 -8.15
N PHE A 320 -15.66 5.04 -8.23
CA PHE A 320 -14.50 4.39 -7.65
C PHE A 320 -14.00 5.21 -6.46
N SER A 321 -13.67 4.56 -5.34
CA SER A 321 -12.90 5.25 -4.32
C SER A 321 -11.50 5.59 -4.84
N ASP A 322 -10.89 6.66 -4.34
CA ASP A 322 -9.57 7.15 -4.78
C ASP A 322 -8.51 6.03 -4.90
N THR A 323 -8.51 5.10 -3.93
CA THR A 323 -7.58 3.97 -3.90
C THR A 323 -7.79 2.96 -5.04
N LEU A 324 -9.06 2.76 -5.44
CA LEU A 324 -9.45 1.84 -6.48
C LEU A 324 -9.27 2.45 -7.86
N PHE A 325 -9.58 3.74 -7.98
CA PHE A 325 -9.33 4.52 -9.18
C PHE A 325 -7.84 4.53 -9.53
N ASP A 326 -6.97 4.79 -8.54
CA ASP A 326 -5.51 4.73 -8.71
C ASP A 326 -5.02 3.34 -9.15
N LEU A 327 -5.57 2.27 -8.58
CA LEU A 327 -5.11 0.91 -8.86
C LEU A 327 -5.61 0.38 -10.21
N ILE A 328 -6.87 0.65 -10.57
CA ILE A 328 -7.47 0.11 -11.79
C ILE A 328 -7.26 1.06 -12.96
N ILE A 329 -7.73 2.30 -12.85
CA ILE A 329 -7.74 3.24 -13.98
C ILE A 329 -6.32 3.74 -14.25
N VAL A 330 -5.65 4.29 -13.23
CA VAL A 330 -4.33 4.88 -13.40
C VAL A 330 -3.28 3.81 -13.69
N LYS A 331 -3.09 2.84 -12.78
CA LYS A 331 -2.02 1.83 -12.91
C LYS A 331 -2.25 0.76 -13.97
N ALA A 332 -3.48 0.30 -14.17
CA ALA A 332 -3.72 -0.85 -15.03
C ALA A 332 -4.13 -0.48 -16.45
N ILE A 333 -4.66 0.73 -16.68
CA ILE A 333 -5.16 1.15 -18.00
C ILE A 333 -4.31 2.31 -18.56
N VAL A 334 -4.25 3.44 -17.85
CA VAL A 334 -3.65 4.68 -18.38
C VAL A 334 -2.12 4.59 -18.47
N ILE A 335 -1.42 4.25 -17.38
CA ILE A 335 0.05 4.19 -17.36
C ILE A 335 0.62 3.23 -18.43
N PRO A 336 0.12 1.99 -18.57
CA PRO A 336 0.60 1.08 -19.62
C PRO A 336 0.42 1.66 -21.02
N LYS A 337 -0.72 2.30 -21.32
CA LYS A 337 -0.94 2.93 -22.62
C LYS A 337 0.03 4.08 -22.88
N LEU A 338 0.27 4.95 -21.89
CA LEU A 338 1.24 6.05 -22.02
C LEU A 338 2.65 5.51 -22.28
N TYR A 339 3.04 4.41 -21.62
CA TYR A 339 4.33 3.77 -21.82
C TYR A 339 4.46 3.10 -23.19
N ASP A 340 3.45 2.33 -23.62
CA ASP A 340 3.43 1.68 -24.93
C ASP A 340 3.52 2.72 -26.06
N SER A 341 2.77 3.81 -25.95
CA SER A 341 2.85 4.90 -26.91
C SER A 341 4.18 5.66 -26.86
N LEU A 342 4.86 5.70 -25.72
CA LEU A 342 6.20 6.26 -25.64
C LEU A 342 7.23 5.40 -26.38
N LEU A 343 7.11 4.06 -26.30
CA LEU A 343 7.97 3.14 -27.04
C LEU A 343 7.79 3.23 -28.56
N GLU A 344 6.59 3.59 -29.02
CA GLU A 344 6.28 3.78 -30.45
C GLU A 344 6.80 5.10 -31.02
N VAL A 345 7.00 6.12 -30.17
CA VAL A 345 7.44 7.45 -30.59
C VAL A 345 8.94 7.46 -30.92
N SER A 346 9.28 8.11 -32.03
CA SER A 346 10.67 8.29 -32.45
C SER A 346 11.43 9.17 -31.44
N VAL A 347 12.72 8.90 -31.29
CA VAL A 347 13.66 9.64 -30.43
C VAL A 347 13.73 11.14 -30.77
N PHE A 348 13.26 11.54 -31.95
CA PHE A 348 13.31 12.92 -32.41
C PHE A 348 11.98 13.67 -32.30
N ASP A 349 10.91 12.96 -31.96
CA ASP A 349 9.60 13.58 -31.85
C ASP A 349 9.42 14.20 -30.46
N GLU A 350 8.76 15.35 -30.42
CA GLU A 350 8.44 16.05 -29.17
C GLU A 350 7.31 15.32 -28.42
N VAL A 351 7.53 15.04 -27.14
CA VAL A 351 6.58 14.33 -26.27
C VAL A 351 5.72 15.33 -25.47
N GLU A 352 5.41 16.49 -26.05
CA GLU A 352 4.63 17.55 -25.38
C GLU A 352 3.25 17.06 -24.92
N TRP A 353 2.68 16.10 -25.64
CA TRP A 353 1.39 15.48 -25.33
C TRP A 353 1.34 14.83 -23.94
N LEU A 354 2.50 14.48 -23.36
CA LEU A 354 2.59 13.83 -22.04
C LEU A 354 2.59 14.85 -20.90
N VAL A 355 2.91 16.13 -21.14
CA VAL A 355 2.99 17.16 -20.10
C VAL A 355 1.66 17.31 -19.33
N PRO A 356 0.50 17.42 -19.98
CA PRO A 356 -0.78 17.52 -19.25
C PRO A 356 -1.10 16.27 -18.41
N TRP A 357 -0.65 15.08 -18.84
CA TRP A 357 -0.80 13.85 -18.05
C TRP A 357 0.09 13.84 -16.81
N LEU A 358 1.29 14.41 -16.89
CA LEU A 358 2.21 14.53 -15.75
C LEU A 358 1.66 15.46 -14.67
N GLU A 359 0.93 16.52 -15.06
CA GLU A 359 0.24 17.41 -14.11
C GLU A 359 -0.89 16.69 -13.35
N LEU A 360 -1.64 15.83 -14.05
CA LEU A 360 -2.73 15.04 -13.47
C LEU A 360 -2.24 13.88 -12.61
N LEU A 361 -1.02 13.38 -12.84
CA LEU A 361 -0.47 12.18 -12.21
C LEU A 361 0.81 12.47 -11.40
N PRO A 362 0.76 13.33 -10.36
CA PRO A 362 1.96 13.74 -9.62
C PRO A 362 2.66 12.58 -8.90
N LEU A 363 1.91 11.55 -8.49
CA LEU A 363 2.46 10.36 -7.82
C LEU A 363 3.31 9.48 -8.75
N TYR A 364 3.08 9.56 -10.06
CA TYR A 364 3.76 8.75 -11.08
C TYR A 364 4.75 9.54 -11.91
N PHE A 365 4.88 10.84 -11.62
CA PHE A 365 5.77 11.76 -12.32
C PHE A 365 7.19 11.19 -12.45
N ASP A 366 7.81 10.82 -11.33
CA ASP A 366 9.17 10.29 -11.32
C ASP A 366 9.28 9.00 -12.14
N GLN A 367 8.30 8.10 -12.05
CA GLN A 367 8.33 6.82 -12.78
C GLN A 367 8.20 7.01 -14.30
N LEU A 368 7.32 7.92 -14.73
CA LEU A 368 7.14 8.25 -16.13
C LEU A 368 8.37 8.97 -16.68
N VAL A 369 8.91 9.96 -15.97
CA VAL A 369 10.13 10.68 -16.38
C VAL A 369 11.33 9.73 -16.46
N GLU A 370 11.49 8.81 -15.50
CA GLU A 370 12.52 7.77 -15.58
C GLU A 370 12.36 6.90 -16.84
N SER A 371 11.13 6.50 -17.16
CA SER A 371 10.82 5.70 -18.34
C SER A 371 11.12 6.44 -19.65
N ILE A 372 10.79 7.73 -19.73
CA ILE A 372 11.11 8.60 -20.87
C ILE A 372 12.63 8.63 -21.09
N ILE A 373 13.39 8.90 -20.03
CA ILE A 373 14.85 8.98 -20.10
C ILE A 373 15.43 7.63 -20.51
N GLU A 374 14.94 6.52 -19.97
CA GLU A 374 15.41 5.19 -20.36
C GLU A 374 15.12 4.86 -21.83
N HIS A 375 13.97 5.28 -22.38
CA HIS A 375 13.66 5.14 -23.80
C HIS A 375 14.67 5.89 -24.68
N TYR A 376 14.92 7.17 -24.39
CA TYR A 376 15.94 7.96 -25.09
C TYR A 376 17.33 7.30 -25.00
N LEU A 377 17.71 6.78 -23.82
CA LEU A 377 19.00 6.13 -23.63
C LEU A 377 19.15 4.82 -24.41
N GLN A 378 18.08 4.03 -24.52
CA GLN A 378 18.10 2.79 -25.30
C GLN A 378 18.21 3.05 -26.79
N ALA A 379 17.63 4.14 -27.28
CA ALA A 379 17.58 4.44 -28.71
C ALA A 379 18.82 5.20 -29.24
N LEU A 380 19.60 5.86 -28.36
CA LEU A 380 20.88 6.50 -28.69
C LEU A 380 21.88 5.60 -29.44
N PRO A 381 22.21 4.37 -28.97
CA PRO A 381 23.19 3.52 -29.64
C PRO A 381 22.74 2.96 -31.00
N GLU A 382 21.43 2.87 -31.26
CA GLU A 382 20.87 2.31 -32.49
C GLU A 382 20.75 3.34 -33.62
N SER A 383 20.61 4.61 -33.26
CA SER A 383 20.49 5.71 -34.20
C SER A 383 21.87 6.29 -34.53
N ALA A 384 22.20 6.42 -35.82
CA ALA A 384 23.41 7.07 -36.29
C ALA A 384 23.26 8.60 -36.22
N VAL A 385 22.97 9.11 -35.03
CA VAL A 385 22.68 10.51 -34.73
C VAL A 385 23.93 11.35 -34.89
N SER A 386 23.85 12.40 -35.70
CA SER A 386 24.91 13.40 -35.81
C SER A 386 24.97 14.29 -34.55
N GLY A 387 26.12 14.93 -34.30
CA GLY A 387 26.28 15.83 -33.14
C GLY A 387 25.22 16.93 -33.07
N GLU A 388 24.83 17.53 -34.20
CA GLU A 388 23.80 18.57 -34.25
C GLU A 388 22.39 18.04 -33.93
N GLU A 389 22.12 16.76 -34.21
CA GLU A 389 20.86 16.11 -33.88
C GLU A 389 20.80 15.72 -32.39
N LEU A 390 21.94 15.43 -31.75
CA LEU A 390 22.01 15.18 -30.30
C LEU A 390 21.55 16.41 -29.51
N LEU A 391 21.91 17.62 -29.95
CA LEU A 391 21.48 18.86 -29.29
C LEU A 391 19.99 19.14 -29.42
N LYS A 392 19.33 18.55 -30.41
CA LYS A 392 17.88 18.68 -30.64
C LYS A 392 17.06 17.66 -29.87
N LEU A 393 17.71 16.74 -29.15
CA LEU A 393 17.00 15.73 -28.38
C LEU A 393 16.25 16.37 -27.21
N PRO A 394 14.95 16.11 -27.04
CA PRO A 394 14.17 16.54 -25.89
C PRO A 394 14.70 15.98 -24.55
N LEU A 395 15.62 15.01 -24.59
CA LEU A 395 16.25 14.40 -23.43
C LEU A 395 16.79 15.44 -22.42
N PHE A 396 17.35 16.56 -22.88
CA PHE A 396 17.91 17.57 -21.96
C PHE A 396 16.83 18.25 -21.11
N TYR A 397 15.67 18.52 -21.68
CA TYR A 397 14.51 19.03 -20.94
C TYR A 397 14.11 18.05 -19.82
N TRP A 398 14.04 16.75 -20.13
CA TRP A 398 13.70 15.71 -19.16
C TRP A 398 14.77 15.51 -18.09
N LEU A 399 16.05 15.68 -18.42
CA LEU A 399 17.17 15.61 -17.45
C LEU A 399 17.22 16.81 -16.51
N GLU A 400 16.74 17.98 -16.91
CA GLU A 400 16.61 19.15 -16.04
C GLU A 400 15.45 19.00 -15.05
N ILE A 401 14.36 18.40 -15.53
CA ILE A 401 13.14 18.18 -14.74
C ILE A 401 13.30 17.02 -13.75
N SER A 402 14.06 16.00 -14.10
CA SER A 402 14.26 14.84 -13.25
C SER A 402 15.03 15.20 -11.97
N GLN A 403 14.42 14.94 -10.82
CA GLN A 403 15.07 15.12 -9.52
C GLN A 403 16.04 13.98 -9.18
N ASN A 404 16.03 12.89 -9.97
CA ASN A 404 16.85 11.71 -9.72
C ASN A 404 18.30 11.91 -10.19
N THR A 405 19.17 12.28 -9.26
CA THR A 405 20.60 12.52 -9.53
C THR A 405 21.33 11.29 -10.08
N LYS A 406 20.93 10.07 -9.71
CA LYS A 406 21.58 8.84 -10.17
C LYS A 406 21.25 8.53 -11.62
N LEU A 407 20.00 8.76 -12.01
CA LEU A 407 19.54 8.58 -13.38
C LEU A 407 20.21 9.62 -14.29
N ASN A 408 20.34 10.86 -13.82
CA ASN A 408 21.04 11.91 -14.56
C ASN A 408 22.53 11.60 -14.73
N GLU A 409 23.20 11.11 -13.69
CA GLU A 409 24.58 10.61 -13.81
C GLU A 409 24.68 9.43 -14.80
N LYS A 410 23.70 8.51 -14.83
CA LYS A 410 23.66 7.37 -15.76
C LYS A 410 23.48 7.88 -17.20
N ALA A 411 22.53 8.78 -17.42
CA ALA A 411 22.24 9.34 -18.74
C ALA A 411 23.44 10.10 -19.31
N ARG A 412 24.08 10.96 -18.52
CA ARG A 412 25.28 11.69 -18.93
C ARG A 412 26.45 10.77 -19.28
N LYS A 413 26.64 9.67 -18.54
CA LYS A 413 27.65 8.64 -18.86
C LYS A 413 27.38 7.94 -20.19
N GLU A 414 26.15 7.54 -20.45
CA GLU A 414 25.77 6.89 -21.71
C GLU A 414 25.88 7.85 -22.90
N LEU A 415 25.43 9.10 -22.73
CA LEU A 415 25.62 10.17 -23.73
C LEU A 415 27.10 10.39 -24.05
N PHE A 416 27.93 10.55 -23.03
CA PHE A 416 29.37 10.73 -23.24
C PHE A 416 30.00 9.48 -23.86
N SER A 417 29.60 8.27 -23.43
CA SER A 417 30.08 7.03 -24.06
C SER A 417 29.69 6.95 -25.54
N TYR A 418 28.51 7.41 -25.92
CA TYR A 418 28.08 7.49 -27.32
C TYR A 418 28.96 8.48 -28.10
N MET A 419 29.15 9.69 -27.57
CA MET A 419 29.99 10.71 -28.20
C MET A 419 31.43 10.21 -28.44
N VAL A 420 32.03 9.52 -27.46
CA VAL A 420 33.38 8.95 -27.61
C VAL A 420 33.40 7.85 -28.67
N LYS A 421 32.38 6.98 -28.70
CA LYS A 421 32.27 5.92 -29.73
C LYS A 421 32.12 6.51 -31.13
N ASP A 422 31.30 7.55 -31.29
CA ASP A 422 31.13 8.22 -32.57
C ASP A 422 32.39 8.96 -33.00
N PHE A 423 33.03 9.71 -32.09
CA PHE A 423 34.34 10.33 -32.32
C PHE A 423 35.39 9.32 -32.80
N ARG A 424 35.54 8.19 -32.10
CA ARG A 424 36.46 7.10 -32.49
C ARG A 424 36.08 6.51 -33.86
N ARG A 425 34.78 6.36 -34.16
CA ARG A 425 34.28 5.86 -35.45
C ARG A 425 34.62 6.83 -36.59
N GLN A 426 34.42 8.13 -36.39
CA GLN A 426 34.72 9.16 -37.38
C GLN A 426 36.22 9.22 -37.66
N ILE A 427 37.07 9.24 -36.62
CA ILE A 427 38.53 9.20 -36.78
C ILE A 427 38.98 7.94 -37.52
N LYS A 428 38.41 6.76 -37.18
CA LYS A 428 38.76 5.50 -37.84
C LYS A 428 38.39 5.46 -39.32
N LYS A 429 37.34 6.18 -39.74
CA LYS A 429 37.00 6.33 -41.16
C LYS A 429 38.00 7.21 -41.91
N ILE A 430 38.57 8.21 -41.24
CA ILE A 430 39.52 9.16 -41.83
C ILE A 430 40.92 8.55 -41.92
N ARG A 431 41.35 7.78 -40.91
CA ARG A 431 42.67 7.13 -40.89
C ARG A 431 42.72 5.90 -41.79
N HIS A 432 43.16 6.09 -43.04
CA HIS A 432 43.52 5.00 -43.94
C HIS A 432 44.96 4.49 -43.74
N ASP A 433 45.89 5.36 -43.35
CA ASP A 433 47.30 5.03 -43.12
C ASP A 433 47.74 5.52 -41.74
N GLY A 434 48.12 4.61 -40.85
CA GLY A 434 48.32 4.86 -39.41
C GLY A 434 49.48 5.78 -38.99
N CYS A 435 49.95 6.68 -39.85
CA CYS A 435 51.18 7.46 -39.65
C CYS A 435 51.08 8.96 -40.02
N GLY A 436 49.88 9.56 -40.11
CA GLY A 436 49.71 11.00 -40.34
C GLY A 436 49.53 11.82 -39.05
N PHE A 437 50.09 13.03 -39.01
CA PHE A 437 49.66 14.08 -38.08
C PHE A 437 48.17 14.36 -38.30
N LEU A 438 47.44 14.88 -37.29
CA LEU A 438 46.01 15.20 -37.42
C LEU A 438 45.76 16.01 -38.69
N ASP A 439 45.14 15.45 -39.73
CA ASP A 439 44.82 16.24 -40.92
C ASP A 439 43.78 17.33 -40.61
N THR A 440 43.55 18.26 -41.54
CA THR A 440 42.52 19.31 -41.39
C THR A 440 41.13 18.73 -41.10
N GLU A 441 40.83 17.53 -41.61
CA GLU A 441 39.59 16.82 -41.35
C GLU A 441 39.53 16.20 -39.94
N GLU A 442 40.62 15.58 -39.46
CA GLU A 442 40.68 15.07 -38.08
C GLU A 442 40.55 16.20 -37.06
N THR A 443 41.18 17.34 -37.35
CA THR A 443 41.10 18.55 -36.51
C THR A 443 39.69 19.12 -36.46
N LYS A 444 38.93 19.04 -37.57
CA LYS A 444 37.53 19.45 -37.62
C LYS A 444 36.64 18.54 -36.77
N VAL A 445 36.78 17.21 -36.92
CA VAL A 445 36.05 16.23 -36.11
C VAL A 445 36.34 16.41 -34.61
N MET A 446 37.60 16.69 -34.26
CA MET A 446 37.98 16.99 -32.87
C MET A 446 37.35 18.29 -32.36
N LYS A 447 37.30 19.32 -33.19
CA LYS A 447 36.63 20.59 -32.85
C LYS A 447 35.14 20.39 -32.62
N ASP A 448 34.46 19.65 -33.49
CA ASP A 448 33.02 19.40 -33.38
C ASP A 448 32.70 18.57 -32.13
N PHE A 449 33.54 17.58 -31.81
CA PHE A 449 33.43 16.80 -30.56
C PHE A 449 33.59 17.65 -29.30
N ILE A 450 34.60 18.53 -29.25
CA ILE A 450 34.84 19.42 -28.10
C ILE A 450 33.77 20.50 -27.99
N TRP A 451 33.29 21.02 -29.12
CA TRP A 451 32.17 21.94 -29.13
C TRP A 451 30.92 21.30 -28.52
N LEU A 452 30.57 20.09 -28.96
CA LEU A 452 29.43 19.34 -28.40
C LEU A 452 29.61 19.08 -26.89
N PHE A 453 30.81 18.71 -26.47
CA PHE A 453 31.09 18.46 -25.06
C PHE A 453 30.87 19.69 -24.17
N LYS A 454 31.27 20.88 -24.64
CA LYS A 454 31.08 22.14 -23.95
C LYS A 454 29.60 22.52 -23.88
N GLU A 455 28.87 22.37 -24.99
CA GLU A 455 27.45 22.69 -25.07
C GLU A 455 26.62 21.81 -24.12
N LEU A 456 26.99 20.54 -23.98
CA LEU A 456 26.33 19.59 -23.08
C LEU A 456 26.81 19.68 -21.62
N ALA A 457 27.70 20.62 -21.29
CA ALA A 457 28.26 20.86 -19.96
C ALA A 457 28.81 19.60 -19.26
N LEU A 458 29.47 18.70 -20.01
CA LEU A 458 29.91 17.38 -19.55
C LEU A 458 31.26 17.40 -18.79
N TYR A 459 31.63 18.53 -18.17
CA TYR A 459 32.94 18.77 -17.53
C TYR A 459 33.34 17.75 -16.46
N GLU A 460 32.40 16.99 -15.91
CA GLU A 460 32.68 15.86 -15.01
C GLU A 460 33.52 14.75 -15.66
N PHE A 461 33.60 14.70 -17.00
CA PHE A 461 34.36 13.73 -17.79
C PHE A 461 35.65 14.30 -18.41
N GLU A 462 36.15 15.46 -17.97
CA GLU A 462 37.41 16.06 -18.48
C GLU A 462 38.60 15.07 -18.46
N ASP A 463 38.68 14.22 -17.44
CA ASP A 463 39.71 13.18 -17.31
C ASP A 463 39.67 12.16 -18.46
N ALA A 464 38.50 11.88 -19.01
CA ALA A 464 38.37 10.99 -20.15
C ALA A 464 38.71 11.69 -21.46
N ILE A 465 38.43 12.99 -21.60
CA ILE A 465 38.92 13.77 -22.74
C ILE A 465 40.45 13.78 -22.76
N TYR A 466 41.09 13.91 -21.59
CA TYR A 466 42.53 13.74 -21.49
C TYR A 466 42.99 12.38 -22.03
N ASN A 467 42.30 11.28 -21.67
CA ASN A 467 42.65 9.94 -22.15
C ASN A 467 42.39 9.75 -23.66
N GLU A 468 41.33 10.35 -24.23
CA GLU A 468 41.01 10.22 -25.66
C GLU A 468 41.90 11.09 -26.56
N ILE A 469 42.25 12.30 -26.11
CA ILE A 469 42.92 13.31 -26.96
C ILE A 469 44.38 13.51 -26.56
N MET A 470 44.65 13.85 -25.29
CA MET A 470 45.98 14.28 -24.88
C MET A 470 46.94 13.11 -24.64
N LEU A 471 46.46 12.00 -24.05
CA LEU A 471 47.29 10.83 -23.74
C LEU A 471 47.93 10.20 -24.99
N PRO A 472 47.23 10.00 -26.13
CA PRO A 472 47.85 9.54 -27.38
C PRO A 472 48.90 10.51 -27.91
N LEU A 473 48.64 11.82 -27.84
CA LEU A 473 49.58 12.84 -28.31
C LEU A 473 50.82 12.88 -27.43
N HIS A 474 50.66 12.72 -26.12
CA HIS A 474 51.76 12.66 -25.17
C HIS A 474 52.64 11.42 -25.42
N ILE A 475 52.04 10.24 -25.59
CA ILE A 475 52.78 9.02 -25.95
C ILE A 475 53.55 9.24 -27.25
N LYS A 476 52.90 9.83 -28.27
CA LYS A 476 53.55 10.05 -29.56
C LYS A 476 54.73 11.03 -29.49
N TYR A 477 54.61 12.09 -28.69
CA TYR A 477 55.70 13.04 -28.45
C TYR A 477 56.94 12.33 -27.87
N LEU A 478 56.71 11.48 -26.87
CA LEU A 478 57.79 10.73 -26.22
C LEU A 478 58.39 9.65 -27.14
N GLU A 479 57.59 8.98 -27.97
CA GLU A 479 58.09 8.06 -29.01
C GLU A 479 59.01 8.79 -30.00
N LEU A 480 58.58 9.94 -30.53
CA LEU A 480 59.40 10.75 -31.45
C LEU A 480 60.68 11.26 -30.79
N TYR A 481 60.63 11.55 -29.49
CA TYR A 481 61.80 11.92 -28.72
C TYR A 481 62.79 10.76 -28.53
N GLU A 482 62.32 9.55 -28.21
CA GLU A 482 63.19 8.35 -28.12
C GLU A 482 63.83 8.00 -29.47
N ASP A 483 63.08 8.16 -30.56
CA ASP A 483 63.55 7.91 -31.92
C ASP A 483 64.44 9.05 -32.47
N GLY A 484 64.53 10.20 -31.79
CA GLY A 484 65.31 11.36 -32.21
C GLY A 484 64.76 12.06 -33.46
N LEU A 485 63.46 11.95 -33.73
CA LEU A 485 62.74 12.52 -34.86
C LEU A 485 62.20 13.92 -34.53
N ASP A 486 61.41 14.55 -35.41
CA ASP A 486 60.93 15.94 -35.30
C ASP A 486 59.89 16.19 -34.16
N TYR A 487 60.25 15.88 -32.91
CA TYR A 487 59.39 16.03 -31.72
C TYR A 487 59.08 17.51 -31.39
N GLU A 488 59.94 18.45 -31.83
CA GLU A 488 59.73 19.89 -31.61
C GLU A 488 58.61 20.44 -32.48
N ASP A 489 58.67 20.13 -33.78
CA ASP A 489 57.65 20.54 -34.76
C ASP A 489 56.32 19.86 -34.43
N PHE A 490 56.35 18.61 -33.98
CA PHE A 490 55.17 17.93 -33.47
C PHE A 490 54.55 18.65 -32.26
N LEU A 491 55.35 19.05 -31.27
CA LEU A 491 54.81 19.74 -30.10
C LEU A 491 54.21 21.11 -30.48
N LEU A 492 54.86 21.86 -31.36
CA LEU A 492 54.33 23.14 -31.85
C LEU A 492 53.01 22.94 -32.60
N TYR A 493 52.93 21.89 -33.43
CA TYR A 493 51.73 21.51 -34.13
C TYR A 493 50.58 21.14 -33.17
N VAL A 494 50.86 20.32 -32.15
CA VAL A 494 49.89 19.95 -31.11
C VAL A 494 49.37 21.19 -30.38
N ILE A 495 50.24 22.13 -30.01
CA ILE A 495 49.82 23.38 -29.37
C ILE A 495 48.87 24.18 -30.28
N GLN A 496 49.19 24.29 -31.58
CA GLN A 496 48.32 24.99 -32.55
C GLN A 496 46.94 24.33 -32.64
N VAL A 497 46.89 23.00 -32.75
CA VAL A 497 45.63 22.24 -32.83
C VAL A 497 44.81 22.38 -31.54
N LEU A 498 45.42 22.18 -30.37
CA LEU A 498 44.73 22.30 -29.09
C LEU A 498 44.24 23.73 -28.81
N THR A 499 44.96 24.74 -29.30
CA THR A 499 44.52 26.14 -29.25
C THR A 499 43.33 26.37 -30.17
N TYR A 500 43.38 25.86 -31.40
CA TYR A 500 42.29 25.98 -32.38
C TYR A 500 41.00 25.29 -31.93
N VAL A 501 41.12 24.13 -31.30
CA VAL A 501 40.00 23.38 -30.70
C VAL A 501 39.51 24.04 -29.39
N GLY A 502 40.30 24.95 -28.81
CA GLY A 502 39.94 25.69 -27.61
C GLY A 502 40.06 24.87 -26.32
N LEU A 503 41.03 23.95 -26.26
CA LEU A 503 41.39 23.18 -25.06
C LEU A 503 42.45 23.90 -24.20
N LEU A 504 43.13 24.91 -24.77
CA LEU A 504 44.14 25.73 -24.10
C LEU A 504 43.64 27.15 -23.75
N SER A 505 42.32 27.38 -23.77
CA SER A 505 41.74 28.65 -23.34
C SER A 505 41.87 28.86 -21.82
N ASP A 506 41.96 30.12 -21.36
CA ASP A 506 42.14 30.54 -19.95
C ASP A 506 40.95 30.21 -18.99
N ASN A 507 40.11 29.23 -19.33
CA ASN A 507 38.98 28.82 -18.50
C ASN A 507 39.43 27.76 -17.46
N ASP A 508 38.71 27.64 -16.33
CA ASP A 508 38.95 26.65 -15.24
C ASP A 508 38.78 25.17 -15.66
N HIS A 509 38.69 24.88 -16.96
CA HIS A 509 38.41 23.58 -17.54
C HIS A 509 39.62 23.02 -18.30
N PHE A 510 39.75 21.69 -18.35
CA PHE A 510 40.84 20.97 -19.04
C PHE A 510 42.24 21.16 -18.43
N ILE A 511 42.31 21.39 -17.11
CA ILE A 511 43.56 21.66 -16.38
C ILE A 511 44.63 20.59 -16.66
N ARG A 512 44.26 19.30 -16.66
CA ARG A 512 45.21 18.20 -16.92
C ARG A 512 45.82 18.25 -18.33
N ILE A 513 45.06 18.69 -19.32
CA ILE A 513 45.57 18.84 -20.70
C ILE A 513 46.57 19.99 -20.73
N GLN A 514 46.24 21.12 -20.10
CA GLN A 514 47.14 22.27 -20.00
C GLN A 514 48.43 21.94 -19.23
N GLU A 515 48.32 21.21 -18.11
CA GLU A 515 49.47 20.73 -17.33
C GLU A 515 50.34 19.80 -18.17
N SER A 516 49.76 18.83 -18.88
CA SER A 516 50.54 17.91 -19.72
C SER A 516 51.24 18.61 -20.88
N VAL A 517 50.61 19.61 -21.51
CA VAL A 517 51.28 20.43 -22.54
C VAL A 517 52.41 21.25 -21.93
N ARG A 518 52.20 21.82 -20.74
CA ARG A 518 53.23 22.54 -20.00
C ARG A 518 54.42 21.63 -19.67
N GLU A 519 54.17 20.41 -19.22
CA GLU A 519 55.23 19.42 -18.94
C GLU A 519 56.03 19.08 -20.20
N CYS A 520 55.38 18.87 -21.36
CA CYS A 520 56.08 18.68 -22.64
C CYS A 520 56.94 19.89 -23.03
N CYS A 521 56.44 21.11 -22.80
CA CYS A 521 57.21 22.34 -23.06
C CYS A 521 58.40 22.50 -22.11
N GLU A 522 58.22 22.18 -20.82
CA GLU A 522 59.29 22.19 -19.82
C GLU A 522 60.36 21.12 -20.14
N HIS A 523 59.93 19.94 -20.59
CA HIS A 523 60.82 18.89 -21.08
C HIS A 523 61.66 19.38 -22.26
N LEU A 524 61.03 19.95 -23.29
CA LEU A 524 61.72 20.54 -24.46
C LEU A 524 62.75 21.60 -24.03
N ASN A 525 62.35 22.52 -23.14
CA ASN A 525 63.24 23.56 -22.63
C ASN A 525 64.41 22.98 -21.82
N SER A 526 64.18 21.89 -21.08
CA SER A 526 65.23 21.20 -20.31
C SER A 526 66.22 20.44 -21.18
N VAL A 527 65.79 19.95 -22.35
CA VAL A 527 66.65 19.28 -23.33
C VAL A 527 67.50 20.31 -24.09
N LYS A 528 66.92 21.46 -24.46
CA LYS A 528 67.65 22.56 -25.12
C LYS A 528 68.62 23.30 -24.21
N ASN A 529 68.23 23.55 -22.95
CA ASN A 529 69.07 24.24 -21.97
C ASN A 529 69.74 23.22 -21.06
N ASN A 530 70.97 22.82 -21.38
CA ASN A 530 71.82 21.94 -20.56
C ASN A 530 72.21 22.52 -19.18
N SER A 531 71.58 23.62 -18.75
CA SER A 531 71.86 24.29 -17.49
C SER A 531 70.59 25.00 -17.01
N LEU A 532 69.75 24.32 -16.22
CA LEU A 532 69.13 24.82 -14.99
C LEU A 532 68.27 23.73 -14.33
N ARG A 533 68.31 23.73 -12.99
CA ARG A 533 67.80 22.70 -12.09
C ARG A 533 66.29 22.52 -12.17
N ILE A 534 65.82 21.38 -12.67
CA ILE A 534 64.55 20.78 -12.21
C ILE A 534 64.83 19.29 -11.93
N LYS A 535 65.09 18.98 -10.66
CA LYS A 535 65.34 17.62 -10.13
C LYS A 535 64.09 16.99 -9.48
N LYS A 536 62.89 17.46 -9.79
CA LYS A 536 61.64 16.78 -9.46
C LYS A 536 60.97 16.34 -10.76
N GLY A 537 60.77 15.02 -10.93
CA GLY A 537 59.89 14.47 -11.97
C GLY A 537 60.54 13.81 -13.19
N LYS A 538 61.87 13.87 -13.42
CA LYS A 538 62.48 13.28 -14.63
C LYS A 538 62.25 11.78 -14.84
N LYS A 539 61.92 11.00 -13.80
CA LYS A 539 61.61 9.56 -13.92
C LYS A 539 60.11 9.27 -14.11
N ASP A 540 59.23 10.19 -13.71
CA ASP A 540 57.78 9.98 -13.77
C ASP A 540 57.19 10.46 -15.10
N PHE A 541 57.78 11.50 -15.71
CA PHE A 541 57.35 12.08 -16.99
C PHE A 541 57.72 11.22 -18.21
N THR A 542 58.87 10.54 -18.17
CA THR A 542 59.42 9.77 -19.32
C THR A 542 59.02 8.30 -19.35
N ASP A 543 58.13 7.84 -18.47
CA ASP A 543 57.73 6.43 -18.41
C ASP A 543 56.67 6.12 -19.47
N LEU A 544 57.13 5.94 -20.71
CA LEU A 544 56.32 5.54 -21.86
C LEU A 544 55.51 4.27 -21.59
N MET A 545 56.09 3.29 -20.90
CA MET A 545 55.41 2.03 -20.56
C MET A 545 54.22 2.28 -19.64
N ARG A 546 54.37 3.16 -18.64
CA ARG A 546 53.26 3.55 -17.76
C ARG A 546 52.14 4.25 -18.52
N LEU A 547 52.46 5.20 -19.40
CA LEU A 547 51.45 5.91 -20.20
C LEU A 547 50.75 4.97 -21.19
N ARG A 548 51.49 4.05 -21.80
CA ARG A 548 50.94 3.02 -22.71
C ARG A 548 50.01 2.06 -21.96
N ASN A 549 50.38 1.64 -20.76
CA ASN A 549 49.51 0.83 -19.89
C ASN A 549 48.24 1.58 -19.50
N GLN A 550 48.35 2.88 -19.15
CA GLN A 550 47.20 3.73 -18.86
C GLN A 550 46.27 3.87 -20.08
N TYR A 551 46.85 4.02 -21.28
CA TYR A 551 46.10 4.13 -22.53
C TYR A 551 45.37 2.82 -22.87
N VAL A 552 46.04 1.67 -22.79
CA VAL A 552 45.43 0.35 -23.02
C VAL A 552 44.31 0.07 -22.01
N GLU A 553 44.50 0.39 -20.73
CA GLU A 553 43.45 0.27 -19.71
C GLU A 553 42.23 1.16 -19.99
N SER A 554 42.44 2.36 -20.57
CA SER A 554 41.39 3.32 -20.90
C SER A 554 40.57 2.96 -22.16
N ILE A 555 41.18 2.24 -23.11
CA ILE A 555 40.50 1.78 -24.33
C ILE A 555 39.51 0.65 -24.02
N ASP A 556 39.92 -0.32 -23.20
CA ASP A 556 39.16 -1.56 -22.94
C ASP A 556 38.08 -1.39 -21.87
N LYS A 557 38.28 -0.43 -20.96
CA LYS A 557 37.29 -0.06 -19.96
C LYS A 557 37.20 1.45 -20.03
N LEU A 558 36.07 1.99 -20.49
CA LEU A 558 35.65 3.36 -20.19
C LEU A 558 35.55 3.46 -18.66
N THR A 559 36.70 3.61 -17.99
CA THR A 559 36.88 3.41 -16.56
C THR A 559 36.67 4.74 -15.91
N TRP A 560 35.40 5.03 -15.67
CA TRP A 560 34.95 6.20 -14.91
C TRP A 560 35.24 5.99 -13.43
N LYS A 561 36.50 6.12 -13.02
CA LYS A 561 36.76 6.38 -11.61
C LYS A 561 36.27 7.80 -11.36
N LYS A 562 35.29 7.97 -10.45
CA LYS A 562 35.03 9.28 -9.83
C LYS A 562 36.40 9.89 -9.51
N PRO A 563 36.62 11.20 -9.73
CA PRO A 563 37.87 11.83 -9.36
C PRO A 563 38.18 11.35 -7.95
N SER A 564 39.28 10.59 -7.81
CA SER A 564 39.71 10.07 -6.52
C SER A 564 39.72 11.27 -5.62
N ALA A 565 38.77 11.32 -4.67
CA ALA A 565 38.40 12.53 -3.95
C ALA A 565 39.64 13.40 -3.87
N SER A 566 39.67 14.47 -4.67
CA SER A 566 40.66 15.51 -4.48
C SER A 566 40.67 15.68 -2.98
N LYS A 567 41.81 15.40 -2.34
CA LYS A 567 41.96 15.46 -0.88
C LYS A 567 41.08 16.60 -0.48
N LYS A 568 39.99 16.36 0.27
CA LYS A 568 39.07 17.44 0.65
C LYS A 568 39.99 18.54 1.15
N THR A 569 40.25 19.55 0.32
CA THR A 569 40.73 20.81 0.78
C THR A 569 39.48 21.26 1.47
N VAL A 570 39.39 20.87 2.75
CA VAL A 570 38.66 21.63 3.74
C VAL A 570 38.99 23.06 3.34
N PHE A 571 38.01 23.77 2.79
CA PHE A 571 38.11 25.21 2.65
C PHE A 571 38.26 25.70 4.09
N VAL A 572 39.50 25.68 4.57
CA VAL A 572 39.89 26.41 5.76
C VAL A 572 39.81 27.83 5.26
N LYS A 573 38.66 28.48 5.52
CA LYS A 573 38.59 29.94 5.43
C LYS A 573 39.85 30.44 6.15
N PRO A 574 40.68 31.27 5.49
CA PRO A 574 41.90 31.77 6.11
C PRO A 574 41.52 32.32 7.48
N SER A 575 42.31 31.99 8.51
CA SER A 575 42.03 32.49 9.85
C SER A 575 41.97 34.01 9.79
N ILE A 576 41.08 34.63 10.56
CA ILE A 576 40.97 36.11 10.58
C ILE A 576 42.32 36.74 10.86
N LYS A 577 43.13 36.10 11.70
CA LYS A 577 44.52 36.47 11.95
C LYS A 577 45.37 36.55 10.67
N ASP A 578 45.26 35.55 9.80
CA ASP A 578 46.03 35.51 8.54
C ASP A 578 45.54 36.61 7.58
N THR A 579 44.23 36.86 7.56
CA THR A 579 43.63 37.93 6.75
C THR A 579 44.05 39.33 7.22
N VAL A 580 44.09 39.55 8.53
CA VAL A 580 44.56 40.81 9.13
C VAL A 580 46.04 41.01 8.85
N PHE A 581 46.86 39.98 8.99
CA PHE A 581 48.30 40.09 8.77
C PHE A 581 48.65 40.37 7.32
N GLN A 582 47.94 39.73 6.37
CA GLN A 582 48.09 40.00 4.96
C GLN A 582 47.75 41.46 4.63
N LYS A 583 46.61 41.97 5.12
CA LYS A 583 46.21 43.37 4.90
C LYS A 583 47.12 44.40 5.60
N CYS A 584 47.66 44.07 6.77
CA CYS A 584 48.68 44.92 7.41
C CYS A 584 49.98 44.95 6.60
N GLN A 585 50.41 43.82 6.03
CA GLN A 585 51.57 43.76 5.14
C GLN A 585 51.36 44.55 3.84
N GLU A 586 50.18 44.43 3.22
CA GLU A 586 49.80 45.19 2.02
C GLU A 586 49.84 46.71 2.27
N ASN A 587 49.51 47.15 3.48
CA ASN A 587 49.55 48.57 3.88
C ASN A 587 50.88 48.99 4.54
N GLY A 588 51.90 48.13 4.56
CA GLY A 588 53.22 48.44 5.12
C GLY A 588 53.28 48.59 6.65
N ILE A 589 52.30 48.05 7.37
CA ILE A 589 52.19 48.11 8.83
C ILE A 589 52.90 46.90 9.44
N ALA A 590 53.86 47.15 10.33
CA ALA A 590 54.60 46.09 11.01
C ALA A 590 53.78 45.49 12.16
N VAL A 591 53.62 44.16 12.13
CA VAL A 591 52.97 43.39 13.21
C VAL A 591 54.05 42.67 14.02
N ILE A 592 54.18 43.01 15.30
CA ILE A 592 55.21 42.46 16.19
C ILE A 592 54.54 41.60 17.28
N PRO A 593 54.95 40.35 17.50
CA PRO A 593 54.40 39.55 18.60
C PRO A 593 54.82 40.11 19.97
N GLY A 594 53.85 40.35 20.84
CA GLY A 594 54.02 40.92 22.18
C GLY A 594 53.89 39.88 23.32
N LYS A 595 53.46 40.33 24.50
CA LYS A 595 53.27 39.46 25.69
C LYS A 595 52.02 38.59 25.56
N ILE A 596 51.98 37.51 26.32
CA ILE A 596 50.79 36.65 26.46
C ILE A 596 49.95 37.18 27.62
N LYS A 597 48.66 37.45 27.39
CA LYS A 597 47.68 37.85 28.42
C LYS A 597 46.53 36.83 28.37
N ASP A 598 46.15 36.28 29.53
CA ASP A 598 45.10 35.25 29.66
C ASP A 598 45.23 34.06 28.68
N GLY A 599 46.46 33.59 28.46
CA GLY A 599 46.76 32.45 27.57
C GLY A 599 46.69 32.78 26.08
N LYS A 600 46.41 34.03 25.69
CA LYS A 600 46.34 34.48 24.29
C LYS A 600 47.52 35.39 23.94
N GLN A 601 48.03 35.22 22.73
CA GLN A 601 49.17 35.97 22.21
C GLN A 601 48.73 37.37 21.77
N MET A 602 49.28 38.42 22.39
CA MET A 602 49.09 39.79 21.95
C MET A 602 50.05 40.13 20.80
N TYR A 603 49.64 41.05 19.94
CA TYR A 603 50.40 41.63 18.83
C TYR A 603 50.46 43.14 19.00
N HIS A 604 51.58 43.76 18.67
CA HIS A 604 51.75 45.20 18.64
C HIS A 604 51.73 45.64 17.19
N ILE A 605 50.80 46.52 16.86
CA ILE A 605 50.58 47.05 15.52
C ILE A 605 50.77 48.57 15.63
N GLU A 606 51.75 49.09 14.92
CA GLU A 606 52.05 50.54 14.92
C GLU A 606 51.71 51.13 13.56
N ASN A 607 50.69 51.98 13.53
CA ASN A 607 50.23 52.65 12.33
C ASN A 607 50.23 54.17 12.58
N LYS A 608 50.98 54.91 11.76
CA LYS A 608 51.08 56.40 11.80
C LYS A 608 51.33 56.98 13.21
N GLY A 609 52.13 56.31 14.03
CA GLY A 609 52.54 56.77 15.38
C GLY A 609 51.57 56.41 16.51
N ILE A 610 50.47 55.71 16.22
CA ILE A 610 49.56 55.14 17.22
C ILE A 610 49.89 53.66 17.39
N LYS A 611 50.10 53.24 18.65
CA LYS A 611 50.41 51.86 19.01
C LYS A 611 49.16 51.15 19.50
N PHE A 612 48.76 50.11 18.78
CA PHE A 612 47.69 49.21 19.15
C PHE A 612 48.26 47.92 19.72
N GLU A 613 47.78 47.48 20.88
CA GLU A 613 48.01 46.11 21.33
C GLU A 613 46.77 45.26 21.03
N VAL A 614 46.89 44.30 20.14
CA VAL A 614 45.79 43.54 19.57
C VAL A 614 45.86 42.06 19.94
N TYR A 615 44.75 41.44 20.29
CA TYR A 615 44.63 39.98 20.32
C TYR A 615 43.38 39.52 19.58
N PHE A 616 43.42 38.25 19.18
CA PHE A 616 42.32 37.61 18.48
C PHE A 616 41.62 36.65 19.44
N ASP A 617 40.30 36.79 19.55
CA ASP A 617 39.45 35.81 20.21
C ASP A 617 38.35 35.34 19.26
N GLN A 618 38.36 34.04 18.97
CA GLN A 618 37.50 33.41 17.97
C GLN A 618 37.58 34.12 16.59
N LYS A 619 36.62 35.00 16.30
CA LYS A 619 36.47 35.74 15.03
C LYS A 619 36.44 37.26 15.22
N VAL A 620 36.83 37.75 16.39
CA VAL A 620 36.81 39.18 16.72
C VAL A 620 38.20 39.62 17.14
N MET A 621 38.59 40.81 16.69
CA MET A 621 39.85 41.45 17.00
C MET A 621 39.62 42.46 18.11
N PHE A 622 40.39 42.36 19.20
CA PHE A 622 40.31 43.28 20.33
C PHE A 622 41.59 44.10 20.40
N ALA A 623 41.48 45.42 20.58
CA ALA A 623 42.61 46.32 20.63
C ALA A 623 42.62 47.16 21.92
N ASN A 624 43.83 47.38 22.46
CA ASN A 624 44.10 48.37 23.49
C ASN A 624 44.77 49.58 22.84
N TYR A 625 44.13 50.74 22.94
CA TYR A 625 44.68 52.01 22.50
C TYR A 625 44.22 53.15 23.43
N ASN A 626 45.10 54.12 23.70
CA ASN A 626 44.79 55.35 24.46
C ASN A 626 44.05 55.16 25.81
N GLY A 627 44.36 54.10 26.56
CA GLY A 627 43.80 53.85 27.90
C GLY A 627 42.44 53.15 27.91
N LEU A 628 41.83 52.91 26.75
CA LEU A 628 40.69 51.99 26.60
C LEU A 628 41.22 50.56 26.53
N LYS A 629 40.65 49.68 27.35
CA LYS A 629 41.06 48.27 27.46
C LYS A 629 40.03 47.35 26.85
N ASP A 630 40.51 46.50 25.94
CA ASP A 630 39.89 45.30 25.41
C ASP A 630 38.57 45.59 24.64
N GLU A 631 38.57 46.61 23.76
CA GLU A 631 37.44 46.93 22.88
C GLU A 631 37.53 46.19 21.52
N PRO A 632 36.40 45.66 21.00
CA PRO A 632 36.36 45.03 19.69
C PRO A 632 36.49 46.07 18.59
N ILE A 633 37.46 45.91 17.70
CA ILE A 633 37.77 46.90 16.65
C ILE A 633 37.64 46.26 15.26
N GLY A 634 37.10 47.03 14.30
CA GLY A 634 37.01 46.62 12.91
C GLY A 634 38.37 46.60 12.21
N LEU A 635 38.50 45.82 11.13
CA LEU A 635 39.72 45.81 10.33
C LEU A 635 39.97 47.16 9.62
N ASP A 636 38.90 47.83 9.22
CA ASP A 636 38.97 49.15 8.57
C ASP A 636 39.31 50.28 9.57
N GLU A 637 39.12 50.05 10.87
CA GLU A 637 39.48 51.00 11.94
C GLU A 637 40.94 50.83 12.40
N LEU A 638 41.56 49.68 12.08
CA LEU A 638 42.96 49.38 12.37
C LEU A 638 43.93 49.93 11.30
N LEU A 639 43.50 49.96 10.04
CA LEU A 639 44.26 50.42 8.86
C LEU A 639 44.18 51.94 8.69
#